data_AF-A0A8J4QXI4-F1
#
_entry.id   AF-A0A8J4QXI4-F1
#
_cell.length_a   1.000
_cell.length_b   1.000
_cell.length_c   1.000
_cell.angle_alpha   90.00
_cell.angle_beta   90.00
_cell.angle_gamma   90.00
#
_symmetry.space_group_name_H-M   'P 1'
#
loop_
_entity.id
_entity.type
_entity.pdbx_description
1 polymer ?
#
loop_
_entity_poly.entity_id
_entity_poly.type
_entity_poly.pdbx_seq_one_letter_code
_entity_poly.pdbx_strand_id
1 'polypeptide(L)'
;MFSENTPFLQLARETLSFWVKAFSEDTAKRLENFGFIQFRPGGEYHGNNPEMSKLLHKAVRQKSESAFSVYQQHLANRPVNVLRDLLEFKSDRAPIPVGKVEPAVSIVLRFCTGGMSLGAISRETHEAIAVAMNRLGGKSNSGEGGEDPIRWRPLTDVIDGYSPTLPHLKGLQNGDTATSAIKQVASGRFGVTPTFLANADQLEIKIAQGAKPGEGGQLPGKKVSAYIARLRNSKPGVPLISPPPHHDIYSIEDLAQLIFDLHQINPKAKVSVKLVAEAGIGTVASGVAKGNADVIQISGHDGGTGASPISSIKHAGGPWELGLTETHQTLIENGLRERVILRVDGGFKSGVDVLTAAAMGADEYGFGSVAMIATGCVMARICHTNNCPVGVASQREELRARFPGVPGDLVNFFLYVAEEVRGMLAQLGYEKLDDIIGRTDLLRPRDISLMKTQHLDLSYILSNVGLPKWSSTEIRNQDVHTNGPVLDDVLLADPEISDAIDNEKVIHKNVNIYNVDRAACGRIAGVIAKKYGDTGFAGQLNITFVGSAGQSFACFLTPGMNIRLIGESNDYVGKGIAGGELVVVPVDNTGFCPEDATIVGNTCLYGATGGQVFVRGKAGERFAVRNSLAEAVVEGTGDHCCEYMTGGCVVVLGKVGRNVAAGMTGGLAYILDEDNTLLPKVNKEIVKIQRVTATVGQMQLKNLIEAHVEKTGSSKGSAILKEWDTYLPLFWQLVPPSEEDTPEACADYEETGAGQVTLQSA
;
A
#
# COMPACT_ATOMS: atom_id res chain seq x y z
N MET A 1 26.01 -31.41 -39.53
CA MET A 1 26.31 -31.75 -38.12
C MET A 1 26.01 -30.52 -37.30
N PHE A 2 24.80 -30.43 -36.75
CA PHE A 2 24.46 -29.37 -35.79
C PHE A 2 25.12 -29.75 -34.46
N SER A 3 25.80 -28.82 -33.78
CA SER A 3 26.39 -29.09 -32.47
C SER A 3 25.29 -29.59 -31.53
N GLU A 4 25.57 -30.62 -30.73
CA GLU A 4 24.57 -31.34 -29.90
C GLU A 4 23.89 -30.49 -28.81
N ASN A 5 24.17 -29.18 -28.75
CA ASN A 5 23.86 -28.28 -27.66
C ASN A 5 23.24 -26.93 -28.09
N THR A 6 22.61 -26.85 -29.26
CA THR A 6 21.84 -25.63 -29.61
C THR A 6 20.57 -25.49 -28.74
N PRO A 7 20.09 -24.26 -28.45
CA PRO A 7 18.83 -24.05 -27.73
C PRO A 7 17.64 -24.79 -28.35
N PHE A 8 17.63 -24.93 -29.67
CA PHE A 8 16.59 -25.66 -30.39
C PHE A 8 16.61 -27.17 -30.07
N LEU A 9 17.79 -27.78 -29.96
CA LEU A 9 17.92 -29.19 -29.57
C LEU A 9 17.48 -29.44 -28.12
N GLN A 10 17.75 -28.51 -27.21
CA GLN A 10 17.29 -28.60 -25.82
C GLN A 10 15.75 -28.58 -25.75
N LEU A 11 15.12 -27.63 -26.46
CA LEU A 11 13.66 -27.56 -26.58
C LEU A 11 13.07 -28.82 -27.22
N ALA A 12 13.71 -29.33 -28.29
CA ALA A 12 13.28 -30.55 -28.96
C ALA A 12 13.35 -31.77 -28.03
N ARG A 13 14.40 -31.91 -27.21
CA ARG A 13 14.52 -32.99 -26.21
C ARG A 13 13.40 -32.92 -25.18
N GLU A 14 13.08 -31.73 -24.66
CA GLU A 14 11.98 -31.55 -23.71
C GLU A 14 10.63 -31.90 -24.36
N THR A 15 10.36 -31.40 -25.57
CA THR A 15 9.12 -31.71 -26.30
C THR A 15 9.00 -33.20 -26.60
N LEU A 16 10.10 -33.84 -27.01
CA LEU A 16 10.15 -35.28 -27.24
C LEU A 16 9.86 -36.07 -25.96
N SER A 17 10.30 -35.59 -24.78
CA SER A 17 10.00 -36.27 -23.51
C SER A 17 8.50 -36.34 -23.21
N PHE A 18 7.74 -35.29 -23.54
CA PHE A 18 6.28 -35.30 -23.43
C PHE A 18 5.64 -36.16 -24.51
N TRP A 19 6.17 -36.11 -25.74
CA TRP A 19 5.68 -36.93 -26.84
C TRP A 19 5.83 -38.42 -26.53
N VAL A 20 7.00 -38.86 -26.04
CA VAL A 20 7.24 -40.26 -25.66
C VAL A 20 6.26 -40.70 -24.58
N LYS A 21 6.04 -39.89 -23.53
CA LYS A 21 5.04 -40.19 -22.48
C LYS A 21 3.61 -40.35 -23.02
N ALA A 22 3.26 -39.63 -24.09
CA ALA A 22 1.92 -39.63 -24.66
C ALA A 22 1.67 -40.72 -25.70
N PHE A 23 2.72 -41.20 -26.39
CA PHE A 23 2.59 -42.09 -27.55
C PHE A 23 3.36 -43.42 -27.45
N SER A 24 4.02 -43.71 -26.32
CA SER A 24 4.62 -45.04 -26.06
C SER A 24 3.57 -46.11 -25.74
N GLU A 25 3.91 -47.39 -25.90
CA GLU A 25 3.02 -48.53 -25.54
C GLU A 25 2.51 -48.47 -24.10
N ASP A 26 3.29 -47.87 -23.19
CA ASP A 26 2.90 -47.53 -21.81
C ASP A 26 2.16 -46.18 -21.69
N THR A 27 1.17 -45.92 -22.56
CA THR A 27 0.44 -44.66 -22.57
C THR A 27 -0.28 -44.42 -21.24
N ALA A 28 -0.03 -43.27 -20.60
CA ALA A 28 -0.66 -42.91 -19.33
C ALA A 28 -2.19 -42.80 -19.47
N LYS A 29 -2.94 -43.48 -18.59
CA LYS A 29 -4.43 -43.46 -18.60
C LYS A 29 -5.05 -42.13 -18.16
N ARG A 30 -4.26 -41.22 -17.59
CA ARG A 30 -4.67 -39.91 -17.07
C ARG A 30 -3.50 -38.94 -17.24
N LEU A 31 -3.81 -37.65 -17.37
CA LEU A 31 -2.80 -36.60 -17.36
C LEU A 31 -2.03 -36.62 -16.02
N GLU A 32 -0.71 -36.51 -16.12
CA GLU A 32 0.19 -36.41 -14.97
C GLU A 32 -0.05 -35.08 -14.24
N ASN A 33 -0.18 -35.12 -12.92
CA ASN A 33 -0.31 -33.92 -12.09
C ASN A 33 1.02 -33.60 -11.43
N PHE A 34 1.78 -32.71 -12.06
CA PHE A 34 3.10 -32.30 -11.61
C PHE A 34 3.10 -31.44 -10.33
N GLY A 35 1.95 -30.96 -9.85
CA GLY A 35 1.91 -30.15 -8.62
C GLY A 35 2.36 -28.69 -8.79
N PHE A 36 2.38 -28.12 -10.00
CA PHE A 36 2.88 -26.75 -10.22
C PHE A 36 2.21 -25.64 -9.39
N ILE A 37 0.92 -25.79 -9.04
CA ILE A 37 0.15 -24.78 -8.30
C ILE A 37 0.19 -25.02 -6.78
N GLN A 38 0.05 -26.27 -6.37
CA GLN A 38 0.02 -26.70 -4.97
C GLN A 38 0.93 -27.90 -4.79
N PHE A 39 1.65 -27.90 -3.68
CA PHE A 39 2.57 -28.98 -3.32
C PHE A 39 1.90 -30.35 -3.39
N ARG A 40 2.59 -31.29 -4.03
CA ARG A 40 2.24 -32.71 -4.06
C ARG A 40 3.48 -33.55 -3.75
N PRO A 41 3.36 -34.63 -2.96
CA PRO A 41 4.42 -35.61 -2.82
C PRO A 41 4.83 -36.16 -4.21
N GLY A 42 6.12 -36.14 -4.51
CA GLY A 42 6.67 -36.61 -5.79
C GLY A 42 6.44 -35.67 -7.00
N GLY A 43 5.85 -34.48 -6.79
CA GLY A 43 5.70 -33.46 -7.83
C GLY A 43 6.85 -32.45 -7.84
N GLU A 44 6.59 -31.31 -8.49
CA GLU A 44 7.50 -30.16 -8.58
C GLU A 44 7.90 -29.64 -7.19
N TYR A 45 9.15 -29.21 -7.07
CA TYR A 45 9.65 -28.65 -5.83
C TYR A 45 8.99 -27.30 -5.52
N HIS A 46 8.69 -27.07 -4.24
CA HIS A 46 8.27 -25.78 -3.75
C HIS A 46 9.16 -25.33 -2.59
N GLY A 47 9.76 -24.14 -2.74
CA GLY A 47 10.56 -23.53 -1.67
C GLY A 47 9.78 -23.35 -0.36
N ASN A 48 8.47 -23.12 -0.45
CA ASN A 48 7.57 -23.19 0.71
C ASN A 48 6.75 -24.48 0.65
N ASN A 49 7.08 -25.43 1.52
CA ASN A 49 6.43 -26.74 1.60
C ASN A 49 6.08 -27.11 3.07
N PRO A 50 5.21 -28.11 3.28
CA PRO A 50 4.76 -28.50 4.62
C PRO A 50 5.88 -29.00 5.55
N GLU A 51 6.91 -29.67 5.02
CA GLU A 51 8.03 -30.18 5.83
C GLU A 51 8.88 -29.03 6.36
N MET A 52 9.30 -28.12 5.48
CA MET A 52 9.99 -26.89 5.84
C MET A 52 9.24 -26.11 6.94
N SER A 53 7.92 -25.97 6.79
CA SER A 53 7.07 -25.26 7.75
C SER A 53 7.08 -25.94 9.13
N LYS A 54 7.02 -27.28 9.17
CA LYS A 54 7.07 -28.05 10.44
C LYS A 54 8.43 -27.93 11.14
N LEU A 55 9.53 -28.00 10.38
CA LEU A 55 10.88 -27.84 10.92
C LEU A 55 11.06 -26.45 11.52
N LEU A 56 10.63 -25.41 10.81
CA LEU A 56 10.70 -24.03 11.30
C LEU A 56 9.85 -23.83 12.55
N HIS A 57 8.59 -24.29 12.56
CA HIS A 57 7.74 -24.22 13.75
C HIS A 57 8.38 -24.86 14.98
N LYS A 58 9.02 -26.03 14.80
CA LYS A 58 9.72 -26.72 15.89
C LYS A 58 10.85 -25.86 16.45
N ALA A 59 11.70 -25.31 15.56
CA ALA A 59 12.83 -24.48 15.95
C ALA A 59 12.42 -23.25 16.75
N VAL A 60 11.46 -22.47 16.23
CA VAL A 60 11.06 -21.19 16.83
C VAL A 60 10.31 -21.36 18.15
N ARG A 61 9.42 -22.36 18.25
CA ARG A 61 8.61 -22.60 19.46
C ARG A 61 9.41 -23.21 20.60
N GLN A 62 10.37 -24.09 20.27
CA GLN A 62 11.23 -24.74 21.27
C GLN A 62 12.46 -23.91 21.62
N LYS A 63 12.68 -22.76 20.97
CA LYS A 63 13.90 -21.96 21.10
C LYS A 63 15.16 -22.82 20.91
N SER A 64 15.16 -23.68 19.89
CA SER A 64 16.19 -24.71 19.69
C SER A 64 17.03 -24.44 18.44
N GLU A 65 18.29 -24.07 18.66
CA GLU A 65 19.30 -23.90 17.60
C GLU A 65 19.57 -25.20 16.85
N SER A 66 19.56 -26.35 17.54
CA SER A 66 19.73 -27.65 16.91
C SER A 66 18.57 -27.99 15.98
N ALA A 67 17.33 -27.65 16.35
CA ALA A 67 16.19 -27.79 15.44
C ALA A 67 16.27 -26.80 14.27
N PHE A 68 16.78 -25.58 14.48
CA PHE A 68 17.02 -24.62 13.38
C PHE A 68 18.11 -25.11 12.42
N SER A 69 19.15 -25.78 12.92
CA SER A 69 20.19 -26.39 12.09
C SER A 69 19.62 -27.45 11.14
N VAL A 70 18.64 -28.24 11.59
CA VAL A 70 17.92 -29.20 10.73
C VAL A 70 17.09 -28.48 9.66
N TYR A 71 16.46 -27.35 10.01
CA TYR A 71 15.78 -26.49 9.04
C TYR A 71 16.75 -25.94 7.97
N GLN A 72 17.92 -25.45 8.38
CA GLN A 72 18.96 -24.97 7.46
C GLN A 72 19.46 -26.09 6.54
N GLN A 73 19.69 -27.30 7.07
CA GLN A 73 20.06 -28.47 6.27
C GLN A 73 18.98 -28.84 5.24
N HIS A 74 17.70 -28.78 5.61
CA HIS A 74 16.60 -28.99 4.66
C HIS A 74 16.62 -27.97 3.52
N LEU A 75 16.92 -26.70 3.81
CA LEU A 75 17.07 -25.67 2.78
C LEU A 75 18.33 -25.85 1.93
N ALA A 76 19.45 -26.30 2.51
CA ALA A 76 20.71 -26.49 1.81
C ALA A 76 20.69 -27.69 0.83
N ASN A 77 19.93 -28.74 1.17
CA ASN A 77 19.85 -29.97 0.40
C ASN A 77 18.76 -29.96 -0.70
N ARG A 78 18.17 -28.80 -0.99
CA ARG A 78 17.11 -28.66 -2.00
C ARG A 78 17.67 -28.63 -3.42
N PRO A 79 16.88 -28.99 -4.45
CA PRO A 79 17.29 -28.79 -5.84
C PRO A 79 17.42 -27.30 -6.16
N VAL A 80 18.17 -26.99 -7.23
CA VAL A 80 18.19 -25.65 -7.84
C VAL A 80 16.76 -25.25 -8.21
N ASN A 81 16.33 -24.10 -7.72
CA ASN A 81 14.97 -23.57 -7.84
C ASN A 81 14.95 -22.09 -8.24
N VAL A 82 15.95 -21.31 -7.85
CA VAL A 82 16.09 -19.86 -8.13
C VAL A 82 17.52 -19.53 -8.57
N LEU A 83 17.74 -18.37 -9.18
CA LEU A 83 19.04 -18.00 -9.77
C LEU A 83 20.18 -18.02 -8.76
N ARG A 84 19.95 -17.51 -7.54
CA ARG A 84 20.95 -17.53 -6.47
C ARG A 84 21.41 -18.93 -6.03
N ASP A 85 20.66 -19.99 -6.35
CA ASP A 85 21.09 -21.36 -6.03
C ASP A 85 22.28 -21.82 -6.86
N LEU A 86 22.51 -21.14 -7.99
CA LEU A 86 23.64 -21.35 -8.89
C LEU A 86 24.88 -20.57 -8.46
N LEU A 87 24.81 -19.82 -7.37
CA LEU A 87 25.90 -19.01 -6.85
C LEU A 87 26.42 -19.59 -5.55
N GLU A 88 27.72 -19.44 -5.34
CA GLU A 88 28.36 -19.71 -4.05
C GLU A 88 29.32 -18.59 -3.69
N PHE A 89 29.56 -18.44 -2.40
CA PHE A 89 30.55 -17.51 -1.90
C PHE A 89 31.96 -18.07 -2.05
N LYS A 90 32.87 -17.21 -2.53
CA LYS A 90 34.31 -17.44 -2.52
C LYS A 90 34.98 -16.23 -1.89
N SER A 91 35.46 -16.40 -0.67
CA SER A 91 36.18 -15.32 0.03
C SER A 91 37.59 -15.12 -0.52
N ASP A 92 38.02 -13.86 -0.47
CA ASP A 92 39.39 -13.37 -0.64
C ASP A 92 40.18 -13.29 0.69
N ARG A 93 39.57 -13.69 1.81
CA ARG A 93 40.13 -13.62 3.17
C ARG A 93 40.12 -14.96 3.90
N ALA A 94 40.95 -15.08 4.94
CA ALA A 94 40.90 -16.20 5.86
C ALA A 94 39.71 -16.06 6.84
N PRO A 95 39.08 -17.16 7.26
CA PRO A 95 38.02 -17.13 8.26
C PRO A 95 38.46 -16.48 9.58
N ILE A 96 37.52 -15.82 10.25
CA ILE A 96 37.72 -15.20 11.58
C ILE A 96 36.81 -15.84 12.63
N PRO A 97 37.11 -15.69 13.94
CA PRO A 97 36.17 -16.10 14.98
C PRO A 97 34.86 -15.30 14.92
N VAL A 98 33.71 -15.98 15.06
CA VAL A 98 32.38 -15.32 15.03
C VAL A 98 32.21 -14.23 16.08
N GLY A 99 32.94 -14.31 17.20
CA GLY A 99 32.95 -13.26 18.24
C GLY A 99 33.52 -11.91 17.78
N LYS A 100 34.22 -11.85 16.64
CA LYS A 100 34.66 -10.59 16.01
C LYS A 100 33.61 -9.96 15.10
N VAL A 101 32.59 -10.72 14.69
CA VAL A 101 31.54 -10.23 13.81
C VAL A 101 30.52 -9.44 14.62
N GLU A 102 29.99 -8.36 14.02
CA GLU A 102 28.93 -7.54 14.60
C GLU A 102 27.79 -8.39 15.19
N PRO A 103 27.16 -7.95 16.29
CA PRO A 103 26.20 -8.78 16.99
C PRO A 103 24.89 -8.94 16.20
N ALA A 104 24.15 -10.02 16.45
CA ALA A 104 22.91 -10.32 15.72
C ALA A 104 21.87 -9.20 15.86
N VAL A 105 21.84 -8.54 17.01
CA VAL A 105 20.97 -7.39 17.29
C VAL A 105 21.24 -6.18 16.39
N SER A 106 22.44 -6.03 15.82
CA SER A 106 22.75 -4.98 14.84
C SER A 106 22.25 -5.37 13.44
N ILE A 107 22.36 -6.64 13.08
CA ILE A 107 21.95 -7.17 11.79
C ILE A 107 20.42 -7.12 11.63
N VAL A 108 19.66 -7.49 12.67
CA VAL A 108 18.17 -7.50 12.61
C VAL A 108 17.55 -6.13 12.37
N LEU A 109 18.26 -5.02 12.62
CA LEU A 109 17.79 -3.66 12.30
C LEU A 109 17.56 -3.45 10.79
N ARG A 110 18.19 -4.30 9.97
CA ARG A 110 18.04 -4.32 8.50
C ARG A 110 16.89 -5.21 8.04
N PHE A 111 16.27 -5.96 8.95
CA PHE A 111 15.17 -6.85 8.62
C PHE A 111 13.84 -6.10 8.69
N CYS A 112 13.06 -6.31 7.64
CA CYS A 112 11.71 -5.79 7.52
C CYS A 112 10.74 -6.95 7.27
N THR A 113 9.49 -6.83 7.72
CA THR A 113 8.43 -7.70 7.20
C THR A 113 7.66 -6.98 6.09
N GLY A 114 7.33 -7.70 5.01
CA GLY A 114 6.60 -7.10 3.89
C GLY A 114 5.19 -6.63 4.28
N GLY A 115 4.67 -5.62 3.58
CA GLY A 115 3.32 -5.09 3.78
C GLY A 115 2.24 -6.12 3.46
N MET A 116 1.70 -6.77 4.48
CA MET A 116 0.65 -7.79 4.37
C MET A 116 -0.63 -7.24 5.01
N SER A 117 -1.60 -6.84 4.19
CA SER A 117 -2.74 -6.07 4.70
C SER A 117 -3.52 -6.76 5.81
N LEU A 118 -3.91 -5.99 6.82
CA LEU A 118 -5.02 -6.34 7.70
C LEU A 118 -6.28 -6.54 6.86
N GLY A 119 -6.84 -7.75 6.91
CA GLY A 119 -7.87 -8.24 5.99
C GLY A 119 -7.39 -9.44 5.18
N ALA A 120 -6.21 -9.37 4.56
CA ALA A 120 -5.57 -10.55 3.96
C ALA A 120 -5.10 -11.52 5.05
N ILE A 121 -4.46 -11.01 6.09
CA ILE A 121 -4.13 -11.74 7.31
C ILE A 121 -5.04 -11.31 8.46
N SER A 122 -5.16 -12.17 9.46
CA SER A 122 -5.90 -11.88 10.70
C SER A 122 -5.21 -10.80 11.51
N ARG A 123 -5.96 -10.13 12.39
CA ARG A 123 -5.38 -9.12 13.29
C ARG A 123 -4.36 -9.74 14.24
N GLU A 124 -4.59 -10.98 14.67
CA GLU A 124 -3.66 -11.72 15.53
C GLU A 124 -2.29 -11.88 14.86
N THR A 125 -2.28 -12.31 13.60
CA THR A 125 -1.04 -12.46 12.83
C THR A 125 -0.37 -11.10 12.61
N HIS A 126 -1.15 -10.12 12.18
CA HIS A 126 -0.64 -8.80 11.81
C HIS A 126 0.00 -8.08 13.00
N GLU A 127 -0.68 -8.09 14.14
CA GLU A 127 -0.23 -7.42 15.35
C GLU A 127 0.91 -8.20 16.03
N ALA A 128 0.91 -9.54 16.02
CA ALA A 128 2.02 -10.33 16.54
C ALA A 128 3.33 -10.09 15.76
N ILE A 129 3.23 -9.94 14.43
CA ILE A 129 4.38 -9.55 13.60
C ILE A 129 4.88 -8.16 13.98
N ALA A 130 4.00 -7.19 14.14
CA ALA A 130 4.38 -5.83 14.50
C ALA A 130 5.09 -5.78 15.86
N VAL A 131 4.53 -6.42 16.89
CA VAL A 131 5.16 -6.53 18.21
C VAL A 131 6.54 -7.16 18.11
N ALA A 132 6.69 -8.25 17.35
CA ALA A 132 7.98 -8.93 17.19
C ALA A 132 9.04 -8.03 16.54
N MET A 133 8.69 -7.31 15.48
CA MET A 133 9.62 -6.41 14.79
C MET A 133 10.03 -5.23 15.67
N ASN A 134 9.07 -4.66 16.41
CA ASN A 134 9.34 -3.57 17.33
C ASN A 134 10.26 -4.00 18.48
N ARG A 135 10.11 -5.22 19.00
CA ARG A 135 11.05 -5.79 20.00
C ARG A 135 12.48 -5.93 19.46
N LEU A 136 12.63 -6.20 18.17
CA LEU A 136 13.93 -6.36 17.51
C LEU A 136 14.57 -5.02 17.11
N GLY A 137 13.81 -3.92 17.09
CA GLY A 137 14.21 -2.68 16.40
C GLY A 137 14.24 -2.82 14.87
N GLY A 138 13.70 -3.90 14.32
CA GLY A 138 13.42 -4.03 12.89
C GLY A 138 12.12 -3.32 12.53
N LYS A 139 11.60 -3.54 11.31
CA LYS A 139 10.40 -2.81 10.84
C LYS A 139 9.31 -3.74 10.32
N SER A 140 8.10 -3.65 10.87
CA SER A 140 6.91 -4.22 10.22
C SER A 140 6.22 -3.20 9.31
N ASN A 141 5.35 -3.68 8.43
CA ASN A 141 4.64 -2.87 7.45
C ASN A 141 3.13 -3.16 7.48
N SER A 142 2.30 -2.12 7.51
CA SER A 142 0.83 -2.20 7.61
C SER A 142 0.15 -2.90 6.42
N GLY A 143 0.82 -2.91 5.27
CA GLY A 143 0.18 -3.21 3.99
C GLY A 143 -0.95 -2.25 3.64
N GLU A 144 -1.68 -2.58 2.57
CA GLU A 144 -2.71 -1.75 1.92
C GLU A 144 -4.05 -1.68 2.66
N GLY A 145 -4.12 -2.09 3.92
CA GLY A 145 -5.39 -2.34 4.63
C GLY A 145 -5.83 -1.31 5.66
N GLY A 146 -5.03 -0.25 5.88
CA GLY A 146 -5.14 0.60 7.05
C GLY A 146 -4.56 -0.04 8.31
N GLU A 147 -4.59 0.70 9.41
CA GLU A 147 -4.16 0.21 10.71
C GLU A 147 -5.02 0.80 11.83
N ASP A 148 -5.41 -0.04 12.79
CA ASP A 148 -6.25 0.36 13.92
C ASP A 148 -5.46 1.27 14.90
N PRO A 149 -5.95 2.49 15.21
CA PRO A 149 -5.29 3.43 16.11
C PRO A 149 -4.98 2.87 17.51
N ILE A 150 -5.72 1.86 17.98
CA ILE A 150 -5.46 1.21 19.28
C ILE A 150 -4.04 0.63 19.36
N ARG A 151 -3.41 0.36 18.22
CA ARG A 151 -2.08 -0.26 18.11
C ARG A 151 -0.93 0.72 18.33
N TRP A 152 -1.16 2.03 18.27
CA TRP A 152 -0.08 3.02 18.22
C TRP A 152 0.53 3.37 19.58
N ARG A 153 -0.13 2.97 20.67
CA ARG A 153 0.37 3.23 22.03
C ARG A 153 1.10 2.00 22.59
N PRO A 154 2.18 2.18 23.36
CA PRO A 154 2.78 1.10 24.13
C PRO A 154 1.78 0.50 25.12
N LEU A 155 1.82 -0.82 25.28
CA LEU A 155 1.00 -1.55 26.24
C LEU A 155 1.57 -1.38 27.65
N THR A 156 0.70 -1.02 28.60
CA THR A 156 1.04 -0.84 30.03
C THR A 156 0.18 -1.72 30.94
N ASP A 157 -0.68 -2.55 30.36
CA ASP A 157 -1.70 -3.35 31.01
C ASP A 157 -1.45 -4.86 30.84
N VAL A 158 -0.19 -5.26 30.62
CA VAL A 158 0.16 -6.66 30.39
C VAL A 158 0.30 -7.41 31.72
N ILE A 159 -0.48 -8.48 31.89
CA ILE A 159 -0.43 -9.42 33.02
C ILE A 159 -0.36 -10.84 32.45
N ASP A 160 0.62 -11.63 32.92
CA ASP A 160 0.85 -13.02 32.50
C ASP A 160 0.91 -13.25 30.98
N GLY A 161 1.39 -12.25 30.23
CA GLY A 161 1.52 -12.31 28.77
C GLY A 161 0.25 -11.94 27.99
N TYR A 162 -0.78 -11.41 28.65
CA TYR A 162 -2.05 -10.96 28.08
C TYR A 162 -2.29 -9.49 28.40
N SER A 163 -2.95 -8.77 27.48
CA SER A 163 -3.34 -7.37 27.65
C SER A 163 -4.83 -7.23 27.40
N PRO A 164 -5.61 -6.57 28.29
CA PRO A 164 -6.98 -6.18 28.01
C PRO A 164 -7.13 -5.31 26.74
N THR A 165 -6.13 -4.51 26.40
CA THR A 165 -6.10 -3.70 25.17
C THR A 165 -6.06 -4.56 23.91
N LEU A 166 -5.29 -5.64 23.90
CA LEU A 166 -5.17 -6.59 22.78
C LEU A 166 -5.41 -8.05 23.26
N PRO A 167 -6.66 -8.40 23.63
CA PRO A 167 -6.95 -9.63 24.37
C PRO A 167 -6.81 -10.91 23.54
N HIS A 168 -6.78 -10.79 22.22
CA HIS A 168 -6.58 -11.90 21.28
C HIS A 168 -5.10 -12.27 21.06
N LEU A 169 -4.15 -11.49 21.60
CA LEU A 169 -2.73 -11.79 21.53
C LEU A 169 -2.22 -12.51 22.78
N LYS A 170 -1.10 -13.24 22.61
CA LYS A 170 -0.45 -14.02 23.66
C LYS A 170 1.05 -13.72 23.68
N GLY A 171 1.68 -13.87 24.84
CA GLY A 171 3.13 -13.71 25.00
C GLY A 171 3.59 -12.25 24.90
N LEU A 172 2.73 -11.31 25.29
CA LEU A 172 3.01 -9.88 25.36
C LEU A 172 3.86 -9.53 26.59
N GLN A 173 4.44 -8.33 26.60
CA GLN A 173 5.14 -7.73 27.74
C GLN A 173 4.86 -6.22 27.81
N ASN A 174 4.91 -5.62 29.00
CA ASN A 174 4.78 -4.17 29.14
C ASN A 174 5.87 -3.45 28.32
N GLY A 175 5.47 -2.40 27.60
CA GLY A 175 6.32 -1.69 26.64
C GLY A 175 6.21 -2.19 25.20
N ASP A 176 5.56 -3.34 24.95
CA ASP A 176 5.25 -3.75 23.57
C ASP A 176 4.36 -2.72 22.88
N THR A 177 4.58 -2.51 21.59
CA THR A 177 3.65 -1.76 20.72
C THR A 177 3.35 -2.59 19.49
N ALA A 178 2.08 -2.59 19.08
CA ALA A 178 1.63 -3.27 17.87
C ALA A 178 1.61 -2.34 16.65
N THR A 179 2.19 -1.14 16.72
CA THR A 179 2.28 -0.22 15.57
C THR A 179 3.15 -0.80 14.47
N SER A 180 2.78 -0.59 13.20
CA SER A 180 3.71 -0.83 12.10
C SER A 180 4.58 0.39 11.87
N ALA A 181 5.91 0.22 11.91
CA ALA A 181 6.85 1.30 11.65
C ALA A 181 6.71 1.84 10.20
N ILE A 182 6.47 0.95 9.25
CA ILE A 182 6.18 1.29 7.85
C ILE A 182 4.66 1.28 7.64
N LYS A 183 4.13 2.35 7.05
CA LYS A 183 2.72 2.46 6.68
C LYS A 183 2.57 2.63 5.17
N GLN A 184 1.76 1.78 4.55
CA GLN A 184 1.69 1.71 3.10
C GLN A 184 0.59 2.60 2.54
N VAL A 185 0.91 3.32 1.46
CA VAL A 185 0.01 4.09 0.61
C VAL A 185 -0.10 3.34 -0.71
N ALA A 186 -1.26 2.72 -0.96
CA ALA A 186 -1.56 1.95 -2.18
C ALA A 186 -2.75 2.56 -2.94
N SER A 187 -2.99 2.12 -4.17
CA SER A 187 -4.01 2.66 -5.09
C SER A 187 -5.44 2.74 -4.52
N GLY A 188 -5.82 1.84 -3.60
CA GLY A 188 -7.13 1.90 -2.95
C GLY A 188 -7.29 3.00 -1.89
N ARG A 189 -6.17 3.57 -1.40
CA ARG A 189 -6.09 4.52 -0.26
C ARG A 189 -6.86 4.05 0.99
N PHE A 190 -7.02 2.74 1.16
CA PHE A 190 -7.73 2.18 2.29
C PHE A 190 -7.00 2.46 3.60
N GLY A 191 -7.72 3.09 4.55
CA GLY A 191 -7.20 3.45 5.86
C GLY A 191 -6.04 4.45 5.84
N VAL A 192 -5.86 5.16 4.72
CA VAL A 192 -4.89 6.26 4.61
C VAL A 192 -5.57 7.53 5.10
N THR A 193 -5.32 7.88 6.37
CA THR A 193 -5.80 9.12 7.01
C THR A 193 -4.62 9.99 7.44
N PRO A 194 -4.82 11.29 7.73
CA PRO A 194 -3.76 12.16 8.23
C PRO A 194 -3.04 11.59 9.45
N THR A 195 -3.78 11.06 10.43
CA THR A 195 -3.20 10.48 11.65
C THR A 195 -2.48 9.17 11.38
N PHE A 196 -2.98 8.35 10.44
CA PHE A 196 -2.26 7.17 9.97
C PHE A 196 -0.89 7.58 9.42
N LEU A 197 -0.84 8.55 8.50
CA LEU A 197 0.40 9.04 7.88
C LEU A 197 1.36 9.68 8.90
N ALA A 198 0.83 10.47 9.84
CA ALA A 198 1.62 11.15 10.89
C ALA A 198 2.19 10.19 11.96
N ASN A 199 1.68 8.95 12.05
CA ASN A 199 2.16 7.92 12.97
C ASN A 199 3.06 6.87 12.30
N ALA A 200 3.65 7.20 11.16
CA ALA A 200 4.63 6.37 10.48
C ALA A 200 6.06 6.81 10.78
N ASP A 201 6.98 5.85 10.90
CA ASP A 201 8.42 6.10 10.81
C ASP A 201 8.88 6.08 9.34
N GLN A 202 8.18 5.32 8.50
CA GLN A 202 8.38 5.27 7.06
C GLN A 202 7.04 5.12 6.32
N LEU A 203 6.91 5.77 5.16
CA LEU A 203 5.72 5.70 4.31
C LEU A 203 6.05 4.99 3.00
N GLU A 204 5.36 3.89 2.71
CA GLU A 204 5.63 3.08 1.50
C GLU A 204 4.60 3.34 0.40
N ILE A 205 5.02 3.95 -0.70
CA ILE A 205 4.26 4.01 -1.95
C ILE A 205 4.35 2.65 -2.63
N LYS A 206 3.22 1.94 -2.70
CA LYS A 206 3.14 0.62 -3.33
C LYS A 206 2.76 0.73 -4.80
N ILE A 207 3.75 0.85 -5.68
CA ILE A 207 3.51 0.78 -7.14
C ILE A 207 3.06 -0.62 -7.53
N ALA A 208 3.76 -1.65 -7.05
CA ALA A 208 3.47 -3.03 -7.44
C ALA A 208 3.85 -4.06 -6.36
N GLN A 209 3.48 -5.33 -6.59
CA GLN A 209 3.93 -6.47 -5.81
C GLN A 209 4.24 -7.67 -6.71
N GLY A 210 5.24 -8.48 -6.35
CA GLY A 210 5.76 -9.54 -7.23
C GLY A 210 4.72 -10.57 -7.69
N ALA A 211 3.72 -10.87 -6.87
CA ALA A 211 2.69 -11.84 -7.21
C ALA A 211 1.69 -11.39 -8.29
N LYS A 212 1.59 -10.08 -8.54
CA LYS A 212 0.67 -9.45 -9.52
C LYS A 212 1.11 -8.02 -9.84
N PRO A 213 2.18 -7.83 -10.61
CA PRO A 213 2.81 -6.52 -10.78
C PRO A 213 1.94 -5.51 -11.51
N GLY A 214 1.18 -5.95 -12.53
CA GLY A 214 0.32 -5.08 -13.33
C GLY A 214 -1.10 -4.86 -12.78
N GLU A 215 -1.36 -5.18 -11.50
CA GLU A 215 -2.71 -5.18 -10.92
C GLU A 215 -2.76 -4.60 -9.50
N GLY A 216 -3.97 -4.26 -9.06
CA GLY A 216 -4.24 -3.76 -7.71
C GLY A 216 -4.38 -4.84 -6.63
N GLY A 217 -4.49 -4.36 -5.38
CA GLY A 217 -4.88 -5.14 -4.22
C GLY A 217 -6.21 -5.88 -4.42
N GLN A 218 -6.35 -7.07 -3.82
CA GLN A 218 -7.59 -7.86 -3.91
C GLN A 218 -7.94 -8.42 -2.55
N LEU A 219 -9.13 -8.10 -2.05
CA LEU A 219 -9.71 -8.69 -0.85
C LEU A 219 -11.12 -9.22 -1.15
N PRO A 220 -11.32 -10.55 -1.12
CA PRO A 220 -12.64 -11.15 -1.33
C PRO A 220 -13.67 -10.63 -0.33
N GLY A 221 -14.90 -10.37 -0.78
CA GLY A 221 -15.97 -9.76 0.03
C GLY A 221 -16.25 -10.51 1.34
N LYS A 222 -16.18 -11.85 1.34
CA LYS A 222 -16.29 -12.67 2.57
C LYS A 222 -15.22 -12.41 3.64
N LYS A 223 -14.13 -11.71 3.30
CA LYS A 223 -13.08 -11.26 4.23
C LYS A 223 -13.24 -9.79 4.61
N VAL A 224 -14.20 -9.08 4.03
CA VAL A 224 -14.54 -7.71 4.39
C VAL A 224 -15.58 -7.78 5.50
N SER A 225 -15.11 -8.18 6.70
CA SER A 225 -15.94 -8.14 7.91
C SER A 225 -16.28 -6.70 8.29
N ALA A 226 -17.22 -6.49 9.21
CA ALA A 226 -17.55 -5.15 9.72
C ALA A 226 -16.31 -4.40 10.24
N TYR A 227 -15.40 -5.10 10.92
CA TYR A 227 -14.12 -4.54 11.38
C TYR A 227 -13.25 -4.04 10.22
N ILE A 228 -13.09 -4.86 9.17
CA ILE A 228 -12.29 -4.48 8.00
C ILE A 228 -12.96 -3.35 7.21
N ALA A 229 -14.27 -3.42 7.03
CA ALA A 229 -15.05 -2.39 6.34
C ALA A 229 -14.89 -1.02 7.02
N ARG A 230 -14.97 -0.99 8.36
CA ARG A 230 -14.75 0.22 9.17
C ARG A 230 -13.34 0.78 8.95
N LEU A 231 -12.30 -0.04 9.07
CA LEU A 231 -10.92 0.42 8.89
C LEU A 231 -10.65 0.98 7.49
N ARG A 232 -11.37 0.50 6.48
CA ARG A 232 -11.18 0.85 5.09
C ARG A 232 -12.18 1.87 4.57
N ASN A 233 -13.10 2.35 5.41
CA ASN A 233 -14.24 3.19 5.00
C ASN A 233 -14.96 2.60 3.77
N SER A 234 -15.27 1.31 3.86
CA SER A 234 -15.91 0.53 2.79
C SER A 234 -17.17 -0.18 3.31
N LYS A 235 -17.84 -0.93 2.44
CA LYS A 235 -19.07 -1.65 2.78
C LYS A 235 -18.79 -3.10 3.19
N PRO A 236 -19.36 -3.62 4.30
CA PRO A 236 -19.21 -5.02 4.69
C PRO A 236 -19.65 -5.99 3.60
N GLY A 237 -18.94 -7.09 3.43
CA GLY A 237 -19.29 -8.14 2.46
C GLY A 237 -18.98 -7.81 0.99
N VAL A 238 -18.72 -6.54 0.65
CA VAL A 238 -18.40 -6.12 -0.72
C VAL A 238 -16.93 -6.40 -1.03
N PRO A 239 -16.60 -7.06 -2.17
CA PRO A 239 -15.21 -7.31 -2.55
C PRO A 239 -14.47 -6.00 -2.84
N LEU A 240 -13.22 -5.90 -2.37
CA LEU A 240 -12.36 -4.75 -2.63
C LEU A 240 -11.30 -5.14 -3.65
N ILE A 241 -11.52 -4.73 -4.90
CA ILE A 241 -10.53 -4.76 -5.97
C ILE A 241 -10.01 -3.33 -6.11
N SER A 242 -8.76 -3.12 -5.75
CA SER A 242 -8.16 -1.79 -5.87
C SER A 242 -7.89 -1.47 -7.35
N PRO A 243 -7.92 -0.18 -7.74
CA PRO A 243 -7.47 0.22 -9.07
C PRO A 243 -6.05 -0.31 -9.33
N PRO A 244 -5.72 -0.76 -10.55
CA PRO A 244 -4.34 -1.11 -10.87
C PRO A 244 -3.36 0.06 -10.68
N PRO A 245 -3.62 1.28 -11.23
CA PRO A 245 -2.74 2.41 -11.01
C PRO A 245 -3.09 3.16 -9.72
N HIS A 246 -2.11 3.91 -9.21
CA HIS A 246 -2.39 5.07 -8.39
C HIS A 246 -2.93 6.18 -9.30
N HIS A 247 -4.13 6.71 -9.02
CA HIS A 247 -4.73 7.75 -9.89
C HIS A 247 -4.07 9.13 -9.77
N ASP A 248 -3.09 9.26 -8.87
CA ASP A 248 -2.19 10.39 -8.68
C ASP A 248 -0.73 10.05 -9.06
N ILE A 249 -0.53 8.99 -9.86
CA ILE A 249 0.78 8.62 -10.44
C ILE A 249 0.57 8.10 -11.87
N TYR A 250 0.68 8.98 -12.85
CA TYR A 250 0.70 8.61 -14.28
C TYR A 250 2.06 8.84 -14.94
N SER A 251 2.96 9.51 -14.25
CA SER A 251 4.33 9.76 -14.69
C SER A 251 5.30 9.80 -13.51
N ILE A 252 6.59 10.03 -13.79
CA ILE A 252 7.61 10.10 -12.74
C ILE A 252 7.49 11.38 -11.92
N GLU A 253 7.07 12.48 -12.54
CA GLU A 253 6.79 13.75 -11.85
C GLU A 253 5.57 13.65 -10.93
N ASP A 254 4.56 12.85 -11.26
CA ASP A 254 3.43 12.57 -10.37
C ASP A 254 3.87 11.72 -9.16
N LEU A 255 4.76 10.74 -9.38
CA LEU A 255 5.37 10.00 -8.27
C LEU A 255 6.15 10.95 -7.35
N ALA A 256 6.95 11.86 -7.93
CA ALA A 256 7.66 12.87 -7.17
C ALA A 256 6.69 13.79 -6.41
N GLN A 257 5.52 14.09 -6.97
CA GLN A 257 4.47 14.85 -6.28
C GLN A 257 3.89 14.06 -5.10
N LEU A 258 3.61 12.77 -5.23
CA LEU A 258 3.16 11.97 -4.08
C LEU A 258 4.27 11.86 -3.01
N ILE A 259 5.53 11.69 -3.40
CA ILE A 259 6.65 11.71 -2.45
C ILE A 259 6.69 13.06 -1.70
N PHE A 260 6.54 14.17 -2.44
CA PHE A 260 6.44 15.51 -1.87
C PHE A 260 5.29 15.63 -0.87
N ASP A 261 4.09 15.16 -1.23
CA ASP A 261 2.91 15.20 -0.35
C ASP A 261 3.11 14.40 0.95
N LEU A 262 3.78 13.25 0.87
CA LEU A 262 4.06 12.40 2.03
C LEU A 262 5.12 13.02 2.97
N HIS A 263 6.18 13.62 2.42
CA HIS A 263 7.11 14.43 3.21
C HIS A 263 6.45 15.69 3.77
N GLN A 264 5.44 16.22 3.08
CA GLN A 264 4.73 17.40 3.52
C GLN A 264 3.95 17.11 4.81
N ILE A 265 3.15 16.04 4.83
CA ILE A 265 2.37 15.68 6.02
C ILE A 265 3.22 15.09 7.15
N ASN A 266 4.29 14.36 6.82
CA ASN A 266 5.19 13.78 7.83
C ASN A 266 6.66 13.97 7.43
N PRO A 267 7.26 15.13 7.75
CA PRO A 267 8.64 15.44 7.36
C PRO A 267 9.69 14.58 8.07
N LYS A 268 9.28 13.76 9.07
CA LYS A 268 10.16 12.85 9.80
C LYS A 268 10.12 11.41 9.27
N ALA A 269 9.20 11.09 8.35
CA ALA A 269 9.10 9.76 7.80
C ALA A 269 9.88 9.63 6.49
N LYS A 270 10.72 8.60 6.38
CA LYS A 270 11.33 8.22 5.11
C LYS A 270 10.26 7.70 4.15
N VAL A 271 10.30 8.09 2.89
CA VAL A 271 9.39 7.61 1.84
C VAL A 271 10.06 6.49 1.06
N SER A 272 9.42 5.31 1.05
CA SER A 272 9.87 4.16 0.27
C SER A 272 8.98 3.94 -0.95
N VAL A 273 9.57 3.56 -2.09
CA VAL A 273 8.82 3.17 -3.29
C VAL A 273 9.04 1.69 -3.56
N LYS A 274 7.96 0.92 -3.55
CA LYS A 274 7.98 -0.53 -3.80
C LYS A 274 7.72 -0.84 -5.26
N LEU A 275 8.75 -1.36 -5.93
CA LEU A 275 8.77 -1.79 -7.32
C LEU A 275 8.86 -3.33 -7.41
N VAL A 276 8.61 -3.88 -8.60
CA VAL A 276 8.81 -5.31 -8.88
C VAL A 276 9.90 -5.46 -9.91
N ALA A 277 10.84 -6.38 -9.67
CA ALA A 277 11.93 -6.68 -10.57
C ALA A 277 11.40 -7.03 -11.97
N GLU A 278 11.86 -6.29 -12.97
CA GLU A 278 11.73 -6.57 -14.39
C GLU A 278 12.82 -5.79 -15.14
N ALA A 279 13.11 -6.15 -16.38
CA ALA A 279 14.12 -5.45 -17.16
C ALA A 279 13.71 -3.97 -17.38
N GLY A 280 14.62 -3.04 -17.13
CA GLY A 280 14.37 -1.59 -17.19
C GLY A 280 14.11 -0.94 -15.83
N ILE A 281 14.00 -1.73 -14.76
CA ILE A 281 13.78 -1.22 -13.39
C ILE A 281 14.90 -0.28 -12.92
N GLY A 282 16.15 -0.43 -13.37
CA GLY A 282 17.24 0.47 -12.99
C GLY A 282 17.02 1.91 -13.48
N THR A 283 16.41 2.06 -14.66
CA THR A 283 16.01 3.37 -15.21
C THR A 283 14.92 3.99 -14.35
N VAL A 284 13.89 3.20 -14.01
CA VAL A 284 12.79 3.65 -13.14
C VAL A 284 13.34 4.03 -11.76
N ALA A 285 14.21 3.22 -11.17
CA ALA A 285 14.84 3.48 -9.87
C ALA A 285 15.65 4.79 -9.86
N SER A 286 16.32 5.12 -10.97
CA SER A 286 17.01 6.41 -11.12
C SER A 286 16.03 7.58 -11.11
N GLY A 287 14.87 7.44 -11.76
CA GLY A 287 13.76 8.39 -11.67
C GLY A 287 13.25 8.54 -10.24
N VAL A 288 13.03 7.42 -9.55
CA VAL A 288 12.56 7.38 -8.15
C VAL A 288 13.53 8.10 -7.20
N ALA A 289 14.84 7.83 -7.32
CA ALA A 289 15.86 8.50 -6.53
C ALA A 289 15.92 10.02 -6.80
N LYS A 290 15.69 10.44 -8.05
CA LYS A 290 15.58 11.87 -8.42
C LYS A 290 14.26 12.50 -7.96
N GLY A 291 13.21 11.70 -7.81
CA GLY A 291 11.91 12.08 -7.25
C GLY A 291 11.90 12.23 -5.72
N ASN A 292 13.08 12.19 -5.08
CA ASN A 292 13.28 12.44 -3.65
C ASN A 292 12.87 11.29 -2.71
N ALA A 293 12.71 10.06 -3.20
CA ALA A 293 12.49 8.91 -2.33
C ALA A 293 13.74 8.59 -1.48
N ASP A 294 13.55 8.14 -0.24
CA ASP A 294 14.66 7.72 0.63
C ASP A 294 15.00 6.22 0.50
N VAL A 295 14.03 5.42 0.07
CA VAL A 295 14.17 3.96 0.00
C VAL A 295 13.54 3.45 -1.30
N ILE A 296 14.22 2.52 -1.97
CA ILE A 296 13.67 1.79 -3.11
C ILE A 296 13.60 0.32 -2.71
N GLN A 297 12.39 -0.24 -2.71
CA GLN A 297 12.20 -1.67 -2.50
C GLN A 297 12.05 -2.39 -3.84
N ILE A 298 12.91 -3.39 -4.08
CA ILE A 298 12.85 -4.31 -5.22
C ILE A 298 12.20 -5.62 -4.77
N SER A 299 11.01 -5.91 -5.28
CA SER A 299 10.31 -7.17 -4.99
C SER A 299 10.48 -8.18 -6.11
N GLY A 300 10.88 -9.40 -5.79
CA GLY A 300 10.95 -10.52 -6.73
C GLY A 300 9.57 -11.12 -7.07
N HIS A 301 9.48 -11.78 -8.23
CA HIS A 301 8.28 -12.49 -8.69
C HIS A 301 7.80 -13.59 -7.72
N ASP A 302 8.66 -14.07 -6.83
CA ASP A 302 8.40 -15.11 -5.85
C ASP A 302 7.81 -14.57 -4.51
N GLY A 303 7.40 -13.29 -4.50
CA GLY A 303 6.64 -12.69 -3.41
C GLY A 303 5.27 -13.36 -3.15
N GLY A 304 4.87 -13.43 -1.88
CA GLY A 304 3.57 -14.00 -1.48
C GLY A 304 2.36 -13.09 -1.76
N THR A 305 1.16 -13.68 -1.74
CA THR A 305 -0.10 -12.92 -1.81
C THR A 305 -1.25 -13.63 -1.09
N GLY A 306 -2.18 -12.85 -0.54
CA GLY A 306 -3.42 -13.37 0.03
C GLY A 306 -4.47 -13.76 -1.02
N ALA A 307 -4.50 -13.04 -2.15
CA ALA A 307 -5.40 -13.28 -3.29
C ALA A 307 -4.82 -12.63 -4.57
N SER A 308 -4.79 -13.42 -5.65
CA SER A 308 -4.29 -12.99 -6.96
C SER A 308 -4.70 -14.01 -8.04
N PRO A 309 -4.84 -13.60 -9.31
CA PRO A 309 -4.94 -14.54 -10.42
C PRO A 309 -3.73 -15.47 -10.46
N ILE A 310 -3.96 -16.75 -10.79
CA ILE A 310 -2.90 -17.75 -10.93
C ILE A 310 -1.96 -17.39 -12.08
N SER A 311 -2.51 -16.81 -13.16
CA SER A 311 -1.72 -16.32 -14.29
C SER A 311 -0.62 -15.36 -13.83
N SER A 312 -0.98 -14.35 -13.03
CA SER A 312 -0.05 -13.32 -12.55
C SER A 312 1.00 -13.91 -11.60
N ILE A 313 0.59 -14.80 -10.69
CA ILE A 313 1.52 -15.51 -9.79
C ILE A 313 2.58 -16.32 -10.56
N LYS A 314 2.24 -16.83 -11.75
CA LYS A 314 3.10 -17.73 -12.52
C LYS A 314 3.85 -17.06 -13.67
N HIS A 315 3.38 -15.92 -14.16
CA HIS A 315 3.80 -15.39 -15.45
C HIS A 315 4.09 -13.88 -15.46
N ALA A 316 4.02 -13.19 -14.32
CA ALA A 316 4.33 -11.76 -14.25
C ALA A 316 5.41 -11.47 -13.18
N GLY A 317 6.33 -10.56 -13.52
CA GLY A 317 7.49 -10.20 -12.69
C GLY A 317 8.72 -11.07 -12.95
N GLY A 318 9.89 -10.56 -12.56
CA GLY A 318 11.19 -11.21 -12.69
C GLY A 318 11.88 -11.54 -11.36
N PRO A 319 12.98 -12.32 -11.40
CA PRO A 319 13.83 -12.60 -10.23
C PRO A 319 14.40 -11.32 -9.63
N TRP A 320 14.37 -11.21 -8.30
CA TRP A 320 14.94 -10.05 -7.63
C TRP A 320 16.46 -9.98 -7.81
N GLU A 321 17.15 -11.10 -8.05
CA GLU A 321 18.59 -11.11 -8.32
C GLU A 321 18.93 -10.22 -9.53
N LEU A 322 18.12 -10.27 -10.58
CA LEU A 322 18.29 -9.45 -11.77
C LEU A 322 17.90 -8.00 -11.52
N GLY A 323 16.73 -7.76 -10.92
CA GLY A 323 16.23 -6.40 -10.69
C GLY A 323 17.06 -5.62 -9.67
N LEU A 324 17.56 -6.29 -8.62
CA LEU A 324 18.45 -5.69 -7.62
C LEU A 324 19.80 -5.33 -8.25
N THR A 325 20.39 -6.25 -9.03
CA THR A 325 21.65 -6.00 -9.75
C THR A 325 21.50 -4.79 -10.68
N GLU A 326 20.46 -4.78 -11.52
CA GLU A 326 20.21 -3.67 -12.45
C GLU A 326 20.05 -2.33 -11.72
N THR A 327 19.26 -2.33 -10.64
CA THR A 327 19.02 -1.13 -9.83
C THR A 327 20.30 -0.63 -9.18
N HIS A 328 21.05 -1.52 -8.55
CA HIS A 328 22.31 -1.18 -7.88
C HIS A 328 23.32 -0.57 -8.85
N GLN A 329 23.53 -1.23 -9.98
CA GLN A 329 24.49 -0.80 -11.00
C GLN A 329 24.08 0.55 -11.60
N THR A 330 22.83 0.68 -12.05
CA THR A 330 22.35 1.91 -12.69
C THR A 330 22.46 3.11 -11.74
N LEU A 331 22.11 2.93 -10.45
CA LEU A 331 22.23 4.01 -9.47
C LEU A 331 23.68 4.41 -9.20
N ILE A 332 24.63 3.47 -9.23
CA ILE A 332 26.06 3.79 -9.10
C ILE A 332 26.54 4.60 -10.30
N GLU A 333 26.26 4.12 -11.51
CA GLU A 333 26.68 4.77 -12.76
C GLU A 333 26.13 6.20 -12.88
N ASN A 334 24.93 6.46 -12.33
CA ASN A 334 24.31 7.77 -12.31
C ASN A 334 24.70 8.63 -11.09
N GLY A 335 25.51 8.12 -10.15
CA GLY A 335 25.87 8.85 -8.93
C GLY A 335 24.69 9.12 -7.98
N LEU A 336 23.70 8.22 -7.98
CA LEU A 336 22.47 8.30 -7.19
C LEU A 336 22.40 7.28 -6.06
N ARG A 337 23.32 6.29 -6.02
CA ARG A 337 23.25 5.14 -5.10
C ARG A 337 23.25 5.53 -3.62
N GLU A 338 23.96 6.60 -3.25
CA GLU A 338 24.03 7.08 -1.87
C GLU A 338 22.74 7.79 -1.43
N ARG A 339 21.88 8.22 -2.37
CA ARG A 339 20.63 8.91 -2.02
C ARG A 339 19.56 7.98 -1.46
N VAL A 340 19.66 6.68 -1.72
CA VAL A 340 18.58 5.72 -1.44
C VAL A 340 19.07 4.49 -0.71
N ILE A 341 18.27 4.02 0.23
CA ILE A 341 18.39 2.68 0.81
C ILE A 341 17.78 1.68 -0.18
N LEU A 342 18.52 0.66 -0.59
CA LEU A 342 17.99 -0.45 -1.39
C LEU A 342 17.47 -1.55 -0.49
N ARG A 343 16.15 -1.76 -0.50
CA ARG A 343 15.50 -2.88 0.18
C ARG A 343 15.14 -3.96 -0.85
N VAL A 344 15.22 -5.22 -0.47
CA VAL A 344 14.82 -6.33 -1.36
C VAL A 344 13.94 -7.33 -0.63
N ASP A 345 12.92 -7.86 -1.31
CA ASP A 345 12.13 -9.01 -0.85
C ASP A 345 11.82 -9.97 -2.01
N GLY A 346 11.31 -11.15 -1.66
CA GLY A 346 11.03 -12.22 -2.62
C GLY A 346 11.63 -13.55 -2.20
N GLY A 347 10.81 -14.39 -1.58
CA GLY A 347 11.22 -15.75 -1.21
C GLY A 347 12.34 -15.90 -0.17
N PHE A 348 12.73 -14.84 0.55
CA PHE A 348 13.74 -14.87 1.62
C PHE A 348 13.31 -15.81 2.77
N LYS A 349 14.24 -16.67 3.20
CA LYS A 349 14.04 -17.70 4.23
C LYS A 349 15.21 -17.86 5.19
N SER A 350 16.43 -17.48 4.79
CA SER A 350 17.64 -17.73 5.57
C SER A 350 18.65 -16.59 5.51
N GLY A 351 19.70 -16.69 6.33
CA GLY A 351 20.86 -15.79 6.30
C GLY A 351 21.64 -15.88 4.99
N VAL A 352 21.59 -17.02 4.28
CA VAL A 352 22.17 -17.15 2.93
C VAL A 352 21.50 -16.21 1.94
N ASP A 353 20.16 -16.09 1.98
CA ASP A 353 19.44 -15.14 1.12
C ASP A 353 19.86 -13.69 1.43
N VAL A 354 20.01 -13.36 2.73
CA VAL A 354 20.46 -12.05 3.21
C VAL A 354 21.87 -11.73 2.69
N LEU A 355 22.85 -12.59 2.92
CA LEU A 355 24.22 -12.37 2.46
C LEU A 355 24.30 -12.24 0.94
N THR A 356 23.54 -13.06 0.21
CA THR A 356 23.56 -13.04 -1.26
C THR A 356 23.02 -11.70 -1.78
N ALA A 357 21.90 -11.25 -1.22
CA ALA A 357 21.35 -9.94 -1.52
C ALA A 357 22.27 -8.79 -1.12
N ALA A 358 22.97 -8.91 0.02
CA ALA A 358 23.96 -7.94 0.48
C ALA A 358 25.07 -7.80 -0.58
N ALA A 359 25.67 -8.91 -0.99
CA ALA A 359 26.71 -8.94 -2.03
C ALA A 359 26.24 -8.34 -3.37
N MET A 360 24.94 -8.47 -3.68
CA MET A 360 24.32 -7.84 -4.86
C MET A 360 23.94 -6.37 -4.67
N GLY A 361 24.13 -5.79 -3.48
CA GLY A 361 24.02 -4.35 -3.22
C GLY A 361 22.83 -3.89 -2.40
N ALA A 362 22.07 -4.81 -1.78
CA ALA A 362 20.96 -4.47 -0.88
C ALA A 362 21.43 -4.01 0.51
N ASP A 363 20.68 -3.08 1.09
CA ASP A 363 20.89 -2.50 2.42
C ASP A 363 19.97 -3.12 3.49
N GLU A 364 18.74 -3.49 3.09
CA GLU A 364 17.68 -4.03 3.94
C GLU A 364 16.94 -5.21 3.27
N TYR A 365 16.37 -6.10 4.10
CA TYR A 365 15.88 -7.41 3.66
C TYR A 365 14.45 -7.68 4.16
N GLY A 366 13.54 -7.94 3.23
CA GLY A 366 12.11 -8.11 3.49
C GLY A 366 11.65 -9.57 3.58
N PHE A 367 10.88 -9.89 4.60
CA PHE A 367 10.37 -11.24 4.89
C PHE A 367 8.84 -11.23 5.00
N GLY A 368 8.15 -11.90 4.08
CA GLY A 368 6.68 -12.02 4.09
C GLY A 368 6.22 -13.40 4.54
N SER A 369 6.21 -14.36 3.60
CA SER A 369 5.67 -15.70 3.82
C SER A 369 6.36 -16.45 4.96
N VAL A 370 7.68 -16.35 5.10
CA VAL A 370 8.40 -17.05 6.18
C VAL A 370 8.08 -16.46 7.55
N ALA A 371 7.82 -15.15 7.65
CA ALA A 371 7.36 -14.53 8.89
C ALA A 371 5.97 -15.08 9.29
N MET A 372 5.06 -15.21 8.31
CA MET A 372 3.77 -15.86 8.54
C MET A 372 3.92 -17.33 8.97
N ILE A 373 4.86 -18.07 8.38
CA ILE A 373 5.17 -19.46 8.77
C ILE A 373 5.73 -19.49 10.19
N ALA A 374 6.71 -18.66 10.55
CA ALA A 374 7.22 -18.60 11.92
C ALA A 374 6.11 -18.34 12.95
N THR A 375 5.11 -17.52 12.60
CA THR A 375 3.94 -17.26 13.45
C THR A 375 2.81 -18.30 13.37
N GLY A 376 2.88 -19.33 12.51
CA GLY A 376 1.90 -20.43 12.51
C GLY A 376 1.39 -20.92 11.15
N CYS A 377 1.74 -20.28 10.03
CA CYS A 377 1.24 -20.70 8.72
C CYS A 377 1.73 -22.12 8.35
N VAL A 378 0.80 -22.95 7.88
CA VAL A 378 1.07 -24.34 7.46
C VAL A 378 1.11 -24.51 5.94
N MET A 379 1.18 -23.40 5.18
CA MET A 379 1.23 -23.39 3.71
C MET A 379 0.07 -24.12 3.02
N ALA A 380 -1.16 -24.02 3.56
CA ALA A 380 -2.36 -24.60 2.97
C ALA A 380 -2.80 -23.96 1.64
N ARG A 381 -2.29 -22.75 1.30
CA ARG A 381 -2.58 -21.99 0.07
C ARG A 381 -4.07 -21.74 -0.22
N ILE A 382 -4.86 -21.56 0.84
CA ILE A 382 -6.29 -21.20 0.78
C ILE A 382 -6.58 -19.83 1.41
N CYS A 383 -5.60 -18.93 1.39
CA CYS A 383 -5.69 -17.60 2.03
C CYS A 383 -6.88 -16.75 1.52
N HIS A 384 -7.18 -16.86 0.23
CA HIS A 384 -8.29 -16.17 -0.45
C HIS A 384 -9.67 -16.75 -0.08
N THR A 385 -9.73 -17.96 0.48
CA THR A 385 -11.01 -18.64 0.73
C THR A 385 -11.65 -18.25 2.06
N ASN A 386 -10.93 -17.50 2.91
CA ASN A 386 -11.28 -17.21 4.30
C ASN A 386 -11.25 -18.44 5.24
N ASN A 387 -10.81 -19.62 4.76
CA ASN A 387 -10.86 -20.88 5.52
C ASN A 387 -9.48 -21.32 6.04
N CYS A 388 -8.62 -20.38 6.44
CA CYS A 388 -7.30 -20.72 6.97
C CYS A 388 -7.44 -21.64 8.21
N PRO A 389 -6.82 -22.84 8.21
CA PRO A 389 -7.07 -23.83 9.26
C PRO A 389 -6.47 -23.44 10.62
N VAL A 390 -5.54 -22.47 10.62
CA VAL A 390 -4.71 -22.07 11.77
C VAL A 390 -4.89 -20.59 12.11
N GLY A 391 -5.95 -19.93 11.63
CA GLY A 391 -6.28 -18.56 12.01
C GLY A 391 -5.35 -17.46 11.47
N VAL A 392 -4.42 -17.78 10.57
CA VAL A 392 -3.45 -16.81 10.04
C VAL A 392 -4.04 -15.89 8.97
N ALA A 393 -4.73 -16.46 7.97
CA ALA A 393 -5.24 -15.74 6.81
C ALA A 393 -6.78 -15.82 6.71
N SER A 394 -7.47 -15.53 7.82
CA SER A 394 -8.93 -15.57 7.94
C SER A 394 -9.45 -14.42 8.78
N GLN A 395 -10.67 -13.96 8.47
CA GLN A 395 -11.44 -13.03 9.29
C GLN A 395 -12.56 -13.72 10.08
N ARG A 396 -12.73 -15.04 9.93
CA ARG A 396 -13.68 -15.86 10.69
C ARG A 396 -13.19 -16.02 12.12
N GLU A 397 -13.99 -15.62 13.10
CA GLU A 397 -13.59 -15.56 14.51
C GLU A 397 -13.23 -16.95 15.06
N GLU A 398 -14.02 -17.97 14.72
CA GLU A 398 -13.80 -19.36 15.11
C GLU A 398 -12.52 -19.97 14.52
N LEU A 399 -12.03 -19.43 13.40
CA LEU A 399 -10.74 -19.82 12.82
C LEU A 399 -9.61 -18.98 13.42
N ARG A 400 -9.82 -17.68 13.64
CA ARG A 400 -8.86 -16.78 14.30
C ARG A 400 -8.52 -17.24 15.72
N ALA A 401 -9.50 -17.78 16.45
CA ALA A 401 -9.29 -18.40 17.77
C ALA A 401 -8.27 -19.55 17.76
N ARG A 402 -7.95 -20.12 16.59
CA ARG A 402 -6.94 -21.18 16.41
C ARG A 402 -5.53 -20.65 16.16
N PHE A 403 -5.34 -19.33 16.11
CA PHE A 403 -4.03 -18.72 15.87
C PHE A 403 -3.03 -19.16 16.95
N PRO A 404 -1.92 -19.84 16.57
CA PRO A 404 -1.02 -20.44 17.54
C PRO A 404 0.18 -19.54 17.89
N GLY A 405 0.41 -18.46 17.14
CA GLY A 405 1.65 -17.69 17.20
C GLY A 405 1.75 -16.76 18.40
N VAL A 406 2.99 -16.52 18.83
CA VAL A 406 3.35 -15.45 19.77
C VAL A 406 4.46 -14.59 19.16
N PRO A 407 4.59 -13.30 19.51
CA PRO A 407 5.65 -12.44 18.98
C PRO A 407 7.05 -13.03 19.16
N GLY A 408 7.27 -13.73 20.28
CA GLY A 408 8.54 -14.38 20.59
C GLY A 408 9.01 -15.41 19.54
N ASP A 409 8.09 -16.12 18.87
CA ASP A 409 8.45 -17.10 17.85
C ASP A 409 9.15 -16.43 16.65
N LEU A 410 8.62 -15.28 16.22
CA LEU A 410 9.19 -14.52 15.12
C LEU A 410 10.50 -13.82 15.53
N VAL A 411 10.60 -13.34 16.77
CA VAL A 411 11.86 -12.84 17.34
C VAL A 411 12.96 -13.91 17.25
N ASN A 412 12.67 -15.14 17.67
CA ASN A 412 13.63 -16.25 17.60
C ASN A 412 14.08 -16.51 16.16
N PHE A 413 13.12 -16.55 15.21
CA PHE A 413 13.45 -16.75 13.79
C PHE A 413 14.46 -15.72 13.28
N PHE A 414 14.21 -14.43 13.50
CA PHE A 414 15.11 -13.39 13.01
C PHE A 414 16.47 -13.40 13.70
N LEU A 415 16.54 -13.74 14.99
CA LEU A 415 17.83 -13.94 15.66
C LEU A 415 18.59 -15.13 15.08
N TYR A 416 17.93 -16.24 14.75
CA TYR A 416 18.59 -17.36 14.09
C TYR A 416 19.10 -17.02 12.69
N VAL A 417 18.32 -16.28 11.89
CA VAL A 417 18.75 -15.78 10.59
C VAL A 417 19.95 -14.84 10.74
N ALA A 418 19.95 -13.94 11.73
CA ALA A 418 21.07 -13.05 12.00
C ALA A 418 22.32 -13.81 12.47
N GLU A 419 22.20 -14.83 13.31
CA GLU A 419 23.33 -15.69 13.71
C GLU A 419 23.88 -16.50 12.54
N GLU A 420 23.03 -16.97 11.62
CA GLU A 420 23.48 -17.56 10.36
C GLU A 420 24.29 -16.55 9.53
N VAL A 421 23.83 -15.30 9.43
CA VAL A 421 24.58 -14.24 8.76
C VAL A 421 25.96 -14.05 9.43
N ARG A 422 26.01 -14.00 10.76
CA ARG A 422 27.27 -13.84 11.51
C ARG A 422 28.23 -15.00 11.27
N GLY A 423 27.73 -16.22 11.32
CA GLY A 423 28.52 -17.43 11.07
C GLY A 423 29.12 -17.42 9.67
N MET A 424 28.36 -17.00 8.66
CA MET A 424 28.85 -16.90 7.29
C MET A 424 29.84 -15.76 7.10
N LEU A 425 29.59 -14.56 7.64
CA LEU A 425 30.56 -13.46 7.61
C LEU A 425 31.89 -13.87 8.25
N ALA A 426 31.83 -14.59 9.38
CA ALA A 426 33.00 -15.14 10.04
C ALA A 426 33.76 -16.13 9.15
N GLN A 427 33.06 -17.04 8.47
CA GLN A 427 33.66 -17.97 7.50
C GLN A 427 34.29 -17.24 6.30
N LEU A 428 33.68 -16.14 5.86
CA LEU A 428 34.21 -15.30 4.80
C LEU A 428 35.32 -14.35 5.27
N GLY A 429 35.59 -14.23 6.58
CA GLY A 429 36.65 -13.34 7.08
C GLY A 429 36.27 -11.86 7.14
N TYR A 430 34.98 -11.55 7.28
CA TYR A 430 34.43 -10.19 7.34
C TYR A 430 33.78 -9.92 8.71
N GLU A 431 33.95 -8.72 9.25
CA GLU A 431 33.48 -8.38 10.60
C GLU A 431 32.09 -7.75 10.59
N LYS A 432 31.68 -7.12 9.47
CA LYS A 432 30.39 -6.45 9.34
C LYS A 432 29.71 -6.79 8.02
N LEU A 433 28.39 -6.75 8.01
CA LEU A 433 27.59 -6.89 6.80
C LEU A 433 27.87 -5.75 5.81
N ASP A 434 28.17 -4.55 6.33
CA ASP A 434 28.62 -3.42 5.50
C ASP A 434 29.83 -3.74 4.63
N ASP A 435 30.72 -4.62 5.11
CA ASP A 435 31.98 -4.92 4.41
C ASP A 435 31.76 -5.71 3.10
N ILE A 436 30.57 -6.32 2.94
CA ILE A 436 30.24 -7.17 1.79
C ILE A 436 29.18 -6.56 0.88
N ILE A 437 28.53 -5.44 1.26
CA ILE A 437 27.44 -4.88 0.46
C ILE A 437 27.97 -4.40 -0.90
N GLY A 438 27.41 -4.93 -1.99
CA GLY A 438 27.84 -4.67 -3.37
C GLY A 438 29.09 -5.43 -3.83
N ARG A 439 29.69 -6.27 -2.98
CA ARG A 439 30.87 -7.09 -3.32
C ARG A 439 30.49 -8.34 -4.12
N THR A 440 30.02 -8.14 -5.34
CA THR A 440 29.68 -9.23 -6.27
C THR A 440 30.88 -10.11 -6.64
N ASP A 441 32.11 -9.62 -6.44
CA ASP A 441 33.35 -10.38 -6.61
C ASP A 441 33.53 -11.52 -5.58
N LEU A 442 32.76 -11.50 -4.48
CA LEU A 442 32.68 -12.61 -3.53
C LEU A 442 31.77 -13.74 -3.99
N LEU A 443 31.05 -13.57 -5.11
CA LEU A 443 30.16 -14.57 -5.69
C LEU A 443 30.82 -15.24 -6.90
N ARG A 444 30.60 -16.54 -7.06
CA ARG A 444 30.95 -17.27 -8.28
C ARG A 444 29.88 -18.28 -8.66
N PRO A 445 29.81 -18.68 -9.94
CA PRO A 445 28.97 -19.80 -10.35
C PRO A 445 29.39 -21.09 -9.64
N ARG A 446 28.42 -21.86 -9.19
CA ARG A 446 28.61 -23.23 -8.71
C ARG A 446 28.76 -24.16 -9.90
N ASP A 447 29.59 -25.19 -9.72
CA ASP A 447 29.70 -26.29 -10.68
C ASP A 447 28.52 -27.26 -10.48
N ILE A 448 27.40 -26.98 -11.17
CA ILE A 448 26.16 -27.77 -11.10
C ILE A 448 25.67 -28.10 -12.51
N SER A 449 25.35 -29.38 -12.73
CA SER A 449 24.66 -29.80 -13.95
C SER A 449 23.16 -29.51 -13.85
N LEU A 450 22.66 -28.66 -14.74
CA LEU A 450 21.21 -28.44 -14.90
C LEU A 450 20.59 -29.51 -15.80
N MET A 451 19.33 -29.85 -15.55
CA MET A 451 18.63 -30.92 -16.28
C MET A 451 18.37 -30.58 -17.76
N LYS A 452 18.12 -29.30 -18.08
CA LYS A 452 17.63 -28.87 -19.40
C LYS A 452 18.69 -28.19 -20.27
N THR A 453 19.67 -27.55 -19.67
CA THR A 453 20.68 -26.75 -20.37
C THR A 453 22.04 -26.88 -19.69
N GLN A 454 23.11 -26.63 -20.42
CA GLN A 454 24.47 -26.60 -19.86
C GLN A 454 25.00 -25.18 -19.63
N HIS A 455 24.26 -24.14 -20.07
CA HIS A 455 24.79 -22.78 -20.19
C HIS A 455 23.76 -21.71 -19.78
N LEU A 456 23.64 -21.47 -18.48
CA LEU A 456 23.04 -20.21 -18.02
C LEU A 456 24.16 -19.19 -17.84
N ASP A 457 24.04 -18.04 -18.52
CA ASP A 457 25.00 -16.96 -18.35
C ASP A 457 24.67 -16.14 -17.10
N LEU A 458 25.54 -16.24 -16.10
CA LEU A 458 25.43 -15.48 -14.85
C LEU A 458 26.31 -14.22 -14.85
N SER A 459 26.98 -13.91 -15.96
CA SER A 459 27.90 -12.77 -16.08
C SER A 459 27.26 -11.46 -15.68
N TYR A 460 25.97 -11.25 -16.00
CA TYR A 460 25.24 -10.05 -15.63
C TYR A 460 25.15 -9.88 -14.11
N ILE A 461 24.72 -10.91 -13.37
CA ILE A 461 24.59 -10.87 -11.90
C ILE A 461 25.95 -10.72 -11.22
N LEU A 462 27.00 -11.26 -11.85
CA LEU A 462 28.37 -11.21 -11.34
C LEU A 462 29.14 -9.96 -11.78
N SER A 463 28.57 -9.14 -12.65
CA SER A 463 29.20 -7.91 -13.10
C SER A 463 29.20 -6.86 -11.99
N ASN A 464 30.15 -5.93 -12.08
CA ASN A 464 30.35 -4.88 -11.10
C ASN A 464 30.72 -3.58 -11.82
N VAL A 465 30.08 -2.47 -11.43
CA VAL A 465 30.29 -1.13 -12.00
C VAL A 465 30.94 -0.16 -11.00
N GLY A 466 31.41 -0.68 -9.87
CA GLY A 466 31.94 0.06 -8.74
C GLY A 466 31.18 -0.27 -7.45
N LEU A 467 31.69 0.25 -6.34
CA LEU A 467 31.04 0.20 -5.03
C LEU A 467 30.48 1.59 -4.68
N PRO A 468 29.42 1.65 -3.85
CA PRO A 468 28.98 2.91 -3.26
C PRO A 468 30.12 3.58 -2.49
N LYS A 469 30.14 4.92 -2.47
CA LYS A 469 31.14 5.68 -1.70
C LYS A 469 30.92 5.57 -0.19
N TRP A 470 29.67 5.40 0.22
CA TRP A 470 29.26 5.31 1.62
C TRP A 470 28.86 3.88 1.96
N SER A 471 29.16 3.46 3.19
CA SER A 471 28.64 2.21 3.73
C SER A 471 27.12 2.23 3.81
N SER A 472 26.52 1.04 3.85
CA SER A 472 25.07 0.93 4.01
C SER A 472 24.59 1.52 5.35
N THR A 473 25.37 1.41 6.43
CA THR A 473 25.06 2.09 7.70
C THR A 473 25.04 3.61 7.55
N GLU A 474 26.02 4.21 6.87
CA GLU A 474 26.03 5.66 6.60
C GLU A 474 24.81 6.06 5.75
N ILE A 475 24.50 5.31 4.69
CA ILE A 475 23.33 5.59 3.84
C ILE A 475 22.04 5.54 4.65
N ARG A 476 21.86 4.51 5.50
CA ARG A 476 20.65 4.32 6.31
C ARG A 476 20.48 5.39 7.38
N ASN A 477 21.58 5.89 7.94
CA ASN A 477 21.58 6.90 9.00
C ASN A 477 21.46 8.34 8.51
N GLN A 478 21.43 8.58 7.19
CA GLN A 478 21.09 9.89 6.64
C GLN A 478 19.72 10.35 7.14
N ASP A 479 19.59 11.66 7.33
CA ASP A 479 18.31 12.32 7.55
C ASP A 479 17.35 12.04 6.38
N VAL A 480 16.06 12.26 6.65
CA VAL A 480 15.01 12.19 5.63
C VAL A 480 15.26 13.28 4.58
N HIS A 481 15.04 12.96 3.30
CA HIS A 481 15.09 13.98 2.24
C HIS A 481 14.07 15.09 2.49
N THR A 482 14.46 16.32 2.18
CA THR A 482 13.61 17.51 2.42
C THR A 482 12.92 17.96 1.15
N ASN A 483 11.70 18.49 1.28
CA ASN A 483 11.00 19.24 0.24
C ASN A 483 11.63 20.62 -0.04
N GLY A 484 12.63 21.02 0.77
CA GLY A 484 13.13 22.39 0.80
C GLY A 484 12.15 23.34 1.52
N PRO A 485 12.33 24.66 1.38
CA PRO A 485 11.40 25.65 1.92
C PRO A 485 10.03 25.52 1.24
N VAL A 486 8.96 25.43 2.04
CA VAL A 486 7.57 25.36 1.55
C VAL A 486 6.70 26.42 2.21
N LEU A 487 5.59 26.81 1.58
CA LEU A 487 4.66 27.81 2.11
C LEU A 487 4.17 27.48 3.53
N ASP A 488 3.88 26.21 3.81
CA ASP A 488 3.43 25.78 5.13
C ASP A 488 4.46 26.03 6.24
N ASP A 489 5.76 26.12 5.94
CA ASP A 489 6.78 26.48 6.94
C ASP A 489 6.63 27.92 7.39
N VAL A 490 6.31 28.81 6.44
CA VAL A 490 6.02 30.22 6.74
C VAL A 490 4.74 30.34 7.55
N LEU A 491 3.71 29.56 7.20
CA LEU A 491 2.43 29.56 7.91
C LEU A 491 2.57 29.00 9.33
N LEU A 492 3.29 27.89 9.52
CA LEU A 492 3.53 27.31 10.85
C LEU A 492 4.45 28.18 11.72
N ALA A 493 5.32 29.01 11.11
CA ALA A 493 6.13 29.99 11.82
C ALA A 493 5.34 31.26 12.23
N ASP A 494 4.13 31.47 11.69
CA ASP A 494 3.24 32.55 12.13
C ASP A 494 2.77 32.27 13.57
N PRO A 495 3.07 33.14 14.56
CA PRO A 495 2.69 32.92 15.95
C PRO A 495 1.19 32.73 16.16
N GLU A 496 0.34 33.36 15.33
CA GLU A 496 -1.11 33.21 15.45
C GLU A 496 -1.58 31.81 15.00
N ILE A 497 -0.96 31.25 13.96
CA ILE A 497 -1.27 29.89 13.49
C ILE A 497 -0.77 28.87 14.51
N SER A 498 0.47 29.02 14.99
CA SER A 498 1.01 28.12 16.02
C SER A 498 0.19 28.18 17.30
N ASP A 499 -0.18 29.37 17.78
CA ASP A 499 -1.02 29.55 18.98
C ASP A 499 -2.44 28.99 18.79
N ALA A 500 -3.01 29.11 17.60
CA ALA A 500 -4.31 28.52 17.29
C ALA A 500 -4.30 27.00 17.28
N ILE A 501 -3.24 26.41 16.72
CA ILE A 501 -3.02 24.96 16.80
C ILE A 501 -2.79 24.57 18.26
N ASP A 502 -1.99 25.32 19.01
CA ASP A 502 -1.56 24.89 20.33
C ASP A 502 -2.62 24.99 21.41
N ASN A 503 -3.42 26.05 21.33
CA ASN A 503 -4.43 26.41 22.30
C ASN A 503 -5.86 26.33 21.73
N GLU A 504 -6.02 25.63 20.59
CA GLU A 504 -7.32 25.32 19.97
C GLU A 504 -8.18 26.58 19.74
N LYS A 505 -7.57 27.66 19.24
CA LYS A 505 -8.23 28.95 18.98
C LYS A 505 -8.80 29.02 17.55
N VAL A 506 -9.64 30.03 17.34
CA VAL A 506 -10.16 30.42 16.03
C VAL A 506 -9.32 31.55 15.47
N ILE A 507 -8.81 31.40 14.25
CA ILE A 507 -8.07 32.44 13.55
C ILE A 507 -8.54 32.61 12.11
N HIS A 508 -8.21 33.77 11.53
CA HIS A 508 -8.47 34.12 10.14
C HIS A 508 -7.20 34.67 9.50
N LYS A 509 -6.82 34.13 8.33
CA LYS A 509 -5.64 34.59 7.57
C LYS A 509 -5.96 34.72 6.09
N ASN A 510 -5.33 35.70 5.45
CA ASN A 510 -5.29 35.86 4.01
C ASN A 510 -3.86 35.63 3.51
N VAL A 511 -3.70 34.79 2.50
CA VAL A 511 -2.39 34.33 2.01
C VAL A 511 -2.39 34.36 0.49
N ASN A 512 -1.33 34.88 -0.14
CA ASN A 512 -1.17 34.75 -1.59
C ASN A 512 -0.61 33.37 -1.92
N ILE A 513 -1.06 32.78 -3.02
CA ILE A 513 -0.60 31.46 -3.47
C ILE A 513 -0.29 31.44 -4.97
N TYR A 514 0.73 30.68 -5.34
CA TYR A 514 1.18 30.49 -6.72
C TYR A 514 1.30 28.99 -7.05
N ASN A 515 1.32 28.66 -8.34
CA ASN A 515 1.29 27.26 -8.78
C ASN A 515 2.51 26.44 -8.34
N VAL A 516 3.58 27.10 -7.92
CA VAL A 516 4.77 26.49 -7.31
C VAL A 516 4.56 26.06 -5.85
N ASP A 517 3.56 26.63 -5.17
CA ASP A 517 3.15 26.29 -3.80
C ASP A 517 2.30 25.03 -3.83
N ARG A 518 2.98 23.88 -3.79
CA ARG A 518 2.39 22.55 -3.87
C ARG A 518 2.10 22.00 -2.47
N ALA A 519 1.08 21.15 -2.36
CA ALA A 519 0.65 20.53 -1.12
C ALA A 519 0.45 21.51 0.05
N ALA A 520 0.04 22.74 -0.24
CA ALA A 520 -0.24 23.74 0.78
C ALA A 520 -1.35 23.23 1.71
N CYS A 521 -1.20 23.50 3.00
CA CYS A 521 -1.96 22.95 4.15
C CYS A 521 -1.59 21.51 4.56
N GLY A 522 -0.86 20.75 3.75
CA GLY A 522 -0.53 19.35 4.06
C GLY A 522 0.32 19.18 5.32
N ARG A 523 1.26 20.11 5.58
CA ARG A 523 2.14 20.05 6.75
C ARG A 523 1.41 20.54 8.00
N ILE A 524 0.55 21.55 7.84
CA ILE A 524 -0.34 22.02 8.91
C ILE A 524 -1.25 20.87 9.36
N ALA A 525 -1.87 20.16 8.42
CA ALA A 525 -2.70 18.99 8.71
C ALA A 525 -1.92 17.89 9.43
N GLY A 526 -0.67 17.64 9.02
CA GLY A 526 0.23 16.70 9.70
C GLY A 526 0.52 17.06 11.16
N VAL A 527 0.76 18.34 11.45
CA VAL A 527 0.97 18.86 12.82
C VAL A 527 -0.29 18.66 13.67
N ILE A 528 -1.46 19.02 13.15
CA ILE A 528 -2.75 18.85 13.84
C ILE A 528 -3.02 17.37 14.09
N ALA A 529 -2.93 16.53 13.06
CA ALA A 529 -3.18 15.10 13.15
C ALA A 529 -2.23 14.40 14.13
N LYS A 530 -0.96 14.82 14.19
CA LYS A 530 0.00 14.26 15.15
C LYS A 530 -0.38 14.56 16.60
N LYS A 531 -0.91 15.76 16.86
CA LYS A 531 -1.24 16.23 18.22
C LYS A 531 -2.62 15.79 18.67
N TYR A 532 -3.62 15.87 17.79
CA TYR A 532 -5.03 15.73 18.11
C TYR A 532 -5.70 14.51 17.47
N GLY A 533 -5.02 13.81 16.57
CA GLY A 533 -5.64 12.79 15.74
C GLY A 533 -6.59 13.39 14.68
N ASP A 534 -7.36 12.52 14.01
CA ASP A 534 -8.19 12.92 12.86
C ASP A 534 -9.45 13.69 13.27
N THR A 535 -9.82 13.72 14.56
CA THR A 535 -11.09 14.33 15.02
C THR A 535 -10.97 15.13 16.32
N GLY A 536 -9.79 15.22 16.93
CA GLY A 536 -9.65 15.77 18.29
C GLY A 536 -9.38 17.27 18.37
N PHE A 537 -9.14 17.95 17.24
CA PHE A 537 -8.82 19.38 17.25
C PHE A 537 -10.10 20.22 17.38
N ALA A 538 -10.21 21.00 18.46
CA ALA A 538 -11.36 21.85 18.72
C ALA A 538 -11.22 23.29 18.19
N GLY A 539 -10.04 23.66 17.69
CA GLY A 539 -9.78 24.99 17.12
C GLY A 539 -10.31 25.15 15.69
N GLN A 540 -10.12 26.35 15.12
CA GLN A 540 -10.48 26.65 13.74
C GLN A 540 -9.41 27.48 13.03
N LEU A 541 -8.83 26.93 11.96
CA LEU A 541 -7.93 27.63 11.05
C LEU A 541 -8.72 28.05 9.82
N ASN A 542 -9.17 29.30 9.77
CA ASN A 542 -9.87 29.85 8.61
C ASN A 542 -8.86 30.58 7.70
N ILE A 543 -8.38 29.90 6.65
CA ILE A 543 -7.33 30.45 5.78
C ILE A 543 -7.90 30.67 4.39
N THR A 544 -7.85 31.91 3.93
CA THR A 544 -8.20 32.29 2.57
C THR A 544 -6.95 32.50 1.75
N PHE A 545 -6.76 31.68 0.73
CA PHE A 545 -5.72 31.79 -0.27
C PHE A 545 -6.23 32.57 -1.49
N VAL A 546 -5.38 33.41 -2.07
CA VAL A 546 -5.69 34.20 -3.27
C VAL A 546 -4.63 33.95 -4.33
N GLY A 547 -5.03 33.44 -5.49
CA GLY A 547 -4.12 33.16 -6.61
C GLY A 547 -4.35 31.79 -7.26
N SER A 548 -3.28 31.19 -7.79
CA SER A 548 -3.33 29.90 -8.47
C SER A 548 -2.60 28.86 -7.64
N ALA A 549 -3.28 27.86 -7.11
CA ALA A 549 -2.66 26.86 -6.24
C ALA A 549 -2.00 25.72 -7.04
N GLY A 550 -0.87 25.21 -6.55
CA GLY A 550 -0.17 24.07 -7.15
C GLY A 550 -0.88 22.72 -6.94
N GLN A 551 -0.23 21.64 -7.38
CA GLN A 551 -0.71 20.28 -7.17
C GLN A 551 -0.96 19.98 -5.68
N SER A 552 -1.98 19.16 -5.41
CA SER A 552 -2.31 18.69 -4.05
C SER A 552 -2.72 19.79 -3.08
N PHE A 553 -3.24 20.92 -3.56
CA PHE A 553 -3.75 21.98 -2.70
C PHE A 553 -4.79 21.43 -1.70
N ALA A 554 -4.63 21.82 -0.43
CA ALA A 554 -5.49 21.39 0.66
C ALA A 554 -5.58 19.85 0.81
N CYS A 555 -4.48 19.14 0.55
CA CYS A 555 -4.42 17.71 0.84
C CYS A 555 -4.48 17.44 2.35
N PHE A 556 -5.10 16.31 2.72
CA PHE A 556 -5.09 15.74 4.07
C PHE A 556 -5.75 16.59 5.17
N LEU A 557 -6.61 17.57 4.84
CA LEU A 557 -7.23 18.40 5.88
C LEU A 557 -7.93 17.55 6.96
N THR A 558 -7.86 18.05 8.18
CA THR A 558 -8.56 17.52 9.35
C THR A 558 -9.70 18.47 9.76
N PRO A 559 -10.68 18.03 10.55
CA PRO A 559 -11.66 18.91 11.19
C PRO A 559 -11.00 20.12 11.87
N GLY A 560 -11.66 21.27 11.77
CA GLY A 560 -11.14 22.55 12.23
C GLY A 560 -10.29 23.29 11.19
N MET A 561 -9.95 22.69 10.04
CA MET A 561 -9.32 23.42 8.93
C MET A 561 -10.39 23.88 7.93
N ASN A 562 -10.60 25.19 7.81
CA ASN A 562 -11.55 25.80 6.89
C ASN A 562 -10.77 26.60 5.84
N ILE A 563 -10.56 25.99 4.68
CA ILE A 563 -9.67 26.50 3.65
C ILE A 563 -10.51 27.05 2.49
N ARG A 564 -10.25 28.31 2.13
CA ARG A 564 -10.85 28.95 0.97
C ARG A 564 -9.77 29.30 -0.05
N LEU A 565 -10.03 29.06 -1.32
CA LEU A 565 -9.22 29.54 -2.43
C LEU A 565 -10.06 30.47 -3.31
N ILE A 566 -9.57 31.69 -3.51
CA ILE A 566 -10.08 32.65 -4.48
C ILE A 566 -9.11 32.64 -5.68
N GLY A 567 -9.52 32.00 -6.77
CA GLY A 567 -8.72 31.78 -7.96
C GLY A 567 -8.96 30.37 -8.51
N GLU A 568 -7.88 29.63 -8.79
CA GLU A 568 -7.93 28.30 -9.42
C GLU A 568 -6.85 27.38 -8.86
N SER A 569 -7.00 26.07 -9.03
CA SER A 569 -6.02 25.08 -8.58
C SER A 569 -5.75 24.04 -9.65
N ASN A 570 -4.56 23.44 -9.61
CA ASN A 570 -4.21 22.31 -10.45
C ASN A 570 -4.85 20.99 -9.91
N ASP A 571 -4.25 19.84 -10.18
CA ASP A 571 -4.75 18.50 -9.83
C ASP A 571 -4.70 18.21 -8.31
N TYR A 572 -5.43 17.16 -7.92
CA TYR A 572 -5.39 16.55 -6.57
C TYR A 572 -5.91 17.42 -5.43
N VAL A 573 -6.76 18.40 -5.73
CA VAL A 573 -7.42 19.24 -4.72
C VAL A 573 -8.14 18.36 -3.70
N GLY A 574 -7.87 18.59 -2.41
CA GLY A 574 -8.50 17.83 -1.33
C GLY A 574 -8.09 16.34 -1.30
N LYS A 575 -6.96 15.96 -1.89
CA LYS A 575 -6.44 14.58 -1.83
C LYS A 575 -6.35 14.09 -0.39
N GLY A 576 -6.94 12.93 -0.10
CA GLY A 576 -6.92 12.31 1.22
C GLY A 576 -7.50 13.17 2.36
N ILE A 577 -8.38 14.14 2.06
CA ILE A 577 -9.06 14.93 3.09
C ILE A 577 -9.82 14.02 4.05
N ALA A 578 -9.68 14.24 5.36
CA ALA A 578 -10.35 13.47 6.41
C ALA A 578 -11.42 14.29 7.16
N GLY A 579 -11.41 15.61 7.00
CA GLY A 579 -12.37 16.52 7.61
C GLY A 579 -12.09 17.97 7.25
N GLY A 580 -12.84 18.88 7.85
CA GLY A 580 -12.73 20.31 7.55
C GLY A 580 -13.56 20.70 6.33
N GLU A 581 -13.39 21.95 5.92
CA GLU A 581 -14.09 22.56 4.79
C GLU A 581 -13.09 23.07 3.76
N LEU A 582 -13.33 22.80 2.48
CA LEU A 582 -12.56 23.31 1.36
C LEU A 582 -13.47 24.00 0.36
N VAL A 583 -13.23 25.28 0.10
CA VAL A 583 -14.04 26.06 -0.84
C VAL A 583 -13.15 26.66 -1.92
N VAL A 584 -13.45 26.39 -3.19
CA VAL A 584 -12.76 26.98 -4.34
C VAL A 584 -13.74 27.84 -5.12
N VAL A 585 -13.43 29.12 -5.24
CA VAL A 585 -14.21 30.09 -6.02
C VAL A 585 -13.31 30.85 -6.98
N PRO A 586 -13.84 31.28 -8.14
CA PRO A 586 -13.08 32.13 -9.03
C PRO A 586 -12.88 33.52 -8.41
N VAL A 587 -11.96 34.29 -8.97
CA VAL A 587 -11.86 35.74 -8.67
C VAL A 587 -13.14 36.46 -9.09
N ASP A 588 -13.48 37.57 -8.45
CA ASP A 588 -14.63 38.37 -8.88
C ASP A 588 -14.39 38.96 -10.29
N ASN A 589 -15.47 39.18 -11.04
CA ASN A 589 -15.45 39.78 -12.39
C ASN A 589 -14.52 39.06 -13.39
N THR A 590 -14.50 37.72 -13.37
CA THR A 590 -13.66 36.87 -14.24
C THR A 590 -13.79 37.12 -15.75
N GLY A 591 -14.91 37.69 -16.22
CA GLY A 591 -15.22 37.81 -17.64
C GLY A 591 -15.65 36.51 -18.31
N PHE A 592 -15.81 35.42 -17.55
CA PHE A 592 -16.35 34.13 -18.01
C PHE A 592 -17.42 33.60 -17.06
N CYS A 593 -18.22 32.66 -17.54
CA CYS A 593 -19.25 31.98 -16.75
C CYS A 593 -18.60 30.90 -15.87
N PRO A 594 -18.57 31.01 -14.53
CA PRO A 594 -17.87 30.05 -13.66
C PRO A 594 -18.34 28.61 -13.86
N GLU A 595 -19.65 28.40 -13.99
CA GLU A 595 -20.25 27.09 -14.23
C GLU A 595 -19.77 26.42 -15.52
N ASP A 596 -19.18 27.18 -16.45
CA ASP A 596 -18.65 26.64 -17.71
C ASP A 596 -17.13 26.45 -17.73
N ALA A 597 -16.41 27.02 -16.77
CA ALA A 597 -14.94 27.04 -16.74
C ALA A 597 -14.38 25.98 -15.78
N THR A 598 -13.26 25.36 -16.18
CA THR A 598 -12.49 24.50 -15.27
C THR A 598 -11.75 25.36 -14.26
N ILE A 599 -11.89 25.03 -12.97
CA ILE A 599 -11.28 25.77 -11.86
C ILE A 599 -10.41 24.88 -10.96
N VAL A 600 -10.59 23.57 -11.04
CA VAL A 600 -9.74 22.56 -10.39
C VAL A 600 -9.40 21.45 -11.38
N GLY A 601 -8.23 20.83 -11.21
CA GLY A 601 -7.75 19.76 -12.08
C GLY A 601 -8.38 18.39 -11.83
N ASN A 602 -7.61 17.36 -12.15
CA ASN A 602 -8.00 15.95 -12.11
C ASN A 602 -7.86 15.34 -10.71
N THR A 603 -8.49 14.18 -10.50
CA THR A 603 -8.27 13.32 -9.33
C THR A 603 -8.48 14.07 -7.99
N CYS A 604 -9.38 15.04 -7.98
CA CYS A 604 -9.79 15.74 -6.76
C CYS A 604 -10.44 14.75 -5.78
N LEU A 605 -10.20 14.93 -4.48
CA LEU A 605 -10.74 14.10 -3.39
C LEU A 605 -10.30 12.64 -3.43
N TYR A 606 -9.15 12.35 -4.05
CA TYR A 606 -8.67 10.98 -4.14
C TYR A 606 -8.48 10.35 -2.76
N GLY A 607 -9.27 9.30 -2.49
CA GLY A 607 -9.18 8.55 -1.23
C GLY A 607 -9.70 9.32 -0.01
N ALA A 608 -10.52 10.36 -0.20
CA ALA A 608 -11.04 11.16 0.90
C ALA A 608 -11.82 10.33 1.93
N THR A 609 -11.61 10.62 3.21
CA THR A 609 -12.22 9.94 4.36
C THR A 609 -13.06 10.87 5.24
N GLY A 610 -13.42 12.05 4.74
CA GLY A 610 -14.36 12.98 5.37
C GLY A 610 -14.18 14.40 4.85
N GLY A 611 -14.92 15.35 5.40
CA GLY A 611 -14.85 16.76 5.04
C GLY A 611 -15.85 17.18 3.96
N GLN A 612 -15.99 18.49 3.79
CA GLN A 612 -16.93 19.11 2.86
C GLN A 612 -16.19 19.97 1.84
N VAL A 613 -16.46 19.74 0.55
CA VAL A 613 -15.74 20.41 -0.54
C VAL A 613 -16.70 21.07 -1.54
N PHE A 614 -16.56 22.38 -1.71
CA PHE A 614 -17.44 23.19 -2.55
C PHE A 614 -16.62 23.89 -3.65
N VAL A 615 -16.92 23.57 -4.92
CA VAL A 615 -16.16 24.06 -6.07
C VAL A 615 -17.10 24.81 -7.02
N ARG A 616 -16.95 26.14 -7.10
CA ARG A 616 -17.70 26.97 -8.05
C ARG A 616 -17.02 26.99 -9.41
N GLY A 617 -17.26 25.91 -10.15
CA GLY A 617 -16.77 25.69 -11.51
C GLY A 617 -16.65 24.20 -11.81
N LYS A 618 -16.03 23.87 -12.95
CA LYS A 618 -15.80 22.49 -13.38
C LYS A 618 -14.50 21.93 -12.79
N ALA A 619 -14.53 20.64 -12.47
CA ALA A 619 -13.35 19.83 -12.21
C ALA A 619 -12.92 19.04 -13.44
N GLY A 620 -11.68 18.56 -13.43
CA GLY A 620 -11.16 17.63 -14.43
C GLY A 620 -11.73 16.20 -14.32
N GLU A 621 -10.98 15.24 -14.83
CA GLU A 621 -11.31 13.81 -14.78
C GLU A 621 -11.18 13.25 -13.36
N ARG A 622 -11.84 12.11 -13.11
CA ARG A 622 -11.71 11.32 -11.85
C ARG A 622 -12.04 12.10 -10.59
N PHE A 623 -12.94 13.06 -10.69
CA PHE A 623 -13.47 13.76 -9.53
C PHE A 623 -14.07 12.76 -8.53
N ALA A 624 -13.66 12.83 -7.27
CA ALA A 624 -14.08 11.93 -6.19
C ALA A 624 -13.72 10.45 -6.42
N VAL A 625 -12.63 10.18 -7.16
CA VAL A 625 -12.11 8.81 -7.29
C VAL A 625 -11.75 8.23 -5.93
N ARG A 626 -12.22 7.02 -5.62
CA ARG A 626 -12.03 6.38 -4.31
C ARG A 626 -12.51 7.23 -3.11
N ASN A 627 -13.41 8.19 -3.31
CA ASN A 627 -14.03 8.90 -2.18
C ASN A 627 -14.73 7.89 -1.26
N SER A 628 -14.45 7.99 0.03
CA SER A 628 -14.95 7.03 1.01
C SER A 628 -15.91 7.67 2.00
N LEU A 629 -15.82 8.98 2.28
CA LEU A 629 -16.70 9.67 3.25
C LEU A 629 -16.86 11.18 3.02
N ALA A 630 -16.20 11.81 2.05
CA ALA A 630 -16.33 13.25 1.84
C ALA A 630 -17.66 13.61 1.15
N GLU A 631 -18.16 14.79 1.49
CA GLU A 631 -19.28 15.44 0.81
C GLU A 631 -18.76 16.51 -0.14
N ALA A 632 -19.27 16.58 -1.37
CA ALA A 632 -18.78 17.53 -2.34
C ALA A 632 -19.89 18.09 -3.26
N VAL A 633 -19.77 19.37 -3.61
CA VAL A 633 -20.58 20.01 -4.65
C VAL A 633 -19.66 20.67 -5.68
N VAL A 634 -19.90 20.38 -6.95
CA VAL A 634 -19.14 20.89 -8.11
C VAL A 634 -20.07 21.22 -9.27
N GLU A 635 -19.70 22.12 -10.16
CA GLU A 635 -20.60 22.62 -11.24
C GLU A 635 -20.39 21.90 -12.58
N GLY A 636 -19.51 20.90 -12.61
CA GLY A 636 -19.33 19.96 -13.71
C GLY A 636 -18.04 19.17 -13.57
N THR A 637 -17.92 18.05 -14.27
CA THR A 637 -16.73 17.17 -14.18
C THR A 637 -16.35 16.57 -15.53
N GLY A 638 -15.11 16.11 -15.64
CA GLY A 638 -14.64 15.30 -16.77
C GLY A 638 -15.13 13.85 -16.70
N ASP A 639 -14.37 12.95 -17.33
CA ASP A 639 -14.65 11.51 -17.33
C ASP A 639 -14.41 10.88 -15.94
N HIS A 640 -15.00 9.70 -15.70
CA HIS A 640 -14.75 8.87 -14.50
C HIS A 640 -15.13 9.53 -13.16
N CYS A 641 -16.14 10.41 -13.16
CA CYS A 641 -16.68 10.96 -11.91
C CYS A 641 -17.16 9.85 -10.96
N CYS A 642 -16.78 9.91 -9.68
CA CYS A 642 -17.09 8.95 -8.62
C CYS A 642 -16.55 7.52 -8.87
N GLU A 643 -15.50 7.36 -9.69
CA GLU A 643 -14.88 6.06 -9.95
C GLU A 643 -14.39 5.42 -8.63
N TYR A 644 -14.74 4.16 -8.38
CA TYR A 644 -14.44 3.42 -7.14
C TYR A 644 -14.91 4.07 -5.82
N MET A 645 -15.87 4.99 -5.83
CA MET A 645 -16.41 5.58 -4.58
C MET A 645 -17.03 4.50 -3.67
N THR A 646 -16.77 4.57 -2.36
CA THR A 646 -17.24 3.61 -1.34
C THR A 646 -18.11 4.24 -0.24
N GLY A 647 -18.26 5.56 -0.24
CA GLY A 647 -19.09 6.33 0.69
C GLY A 647 -18.93 7.83 0.44
N GLY A 648 -19.64 8.63 1.24
CA GLY A 648 -19.76 10.08 1.03
C GLY A 648 -20.91 10.44 0.09
N CYS A 649 -21.01 11.73 -0.25
CA CYS A 649 -22.06 12.25 -1.14
C CYS A 649 -21.49 13.26 -2.13
N VAL A 650 -21.77 13.09 -3.43
CA VAL A 650 -21.28 13.98 -4.48
C VAL A 650 -22.43 14.59 -5.26
N VAL A 651 -22.49 15.91 -5.33
CA VAL A 651 -23.47 16.66 -6.12
C VAL A 651 -22.77 17.34 -7.29
N VAL A 652 -23.28 17.14 -8.49
CA VAL A 652 -22.79 17.79 -9.71
C VAL A 652 -23.90 18.64 -10.32
N LEU A 653 -23.71 19.96 -10.34
CA LEU A 653 -24.68 20.97 -10.80
C LEU A 653 -24.56 21.29 -12.30
N GLY A 654 -24.01 20.38 -13.08
CA GLY A 654 -23.79 20.57 -14.51
C GLY A 654 -23.29 19.32 -15.22
N LYS A 655 -22.65 19.53 -16.38
CA LYS A 655 -22.27 18.43 -17.27
C LYS A 655 -21.18 17.54 -16.69
N VAL A 656 -21.29 16.26 -17.00
CA VAL A 656 -20.28 15.23 -16.69
C VAL A 656 -19.76 14.56 -17.97
N GLY A 657 -18.55 14.02 -17.90
CA GLY A 657 -17.94 13.14 -18.89
C GLY A 657 -18.52 11.71 -18.87
N ARG A 658 -17.84 10.77 -19.54
CA ARG A 658 -18.26 9.35 -19.63
C ARG A 658 -17.76 8.50 -18.46
N ASN A 659 -18.26 7.27 -18.39
CA ASN A 659 -17.90 6.23 -17.43
C ASN A 659 -18.11 6.65 -15.95
N VAL A 660 -19.16 7.44 -15.71
CA VAL A 660 -19.56 7.89 -14.37
C VAL A 660 -19.90 6.69 -13.50
N ALA A 661 -19.47 6.73 -12.23
CA ALA A 661 -19.75 5.74 -11.20
C ALA A 661 -19.22 4.32 -11.49
N ALA A 662 -18.22 4.16 -12.37
CA ALA A 662 -17.56 2.88 -12.58
C ALA A 662 -16.91 2.37 -11.29
N GLY A 663 -17.23 1.15 -10.87
CA GLY A 663 -16.72 0.60 -9.61
C GLY A 663 -17.25 1.28 -8.33
N MET A 664 -18.24 2.19 -8.43
CA MET A 664 -18.85 2.83 -7.27
C MET A 664 -19.68 1.81 -6.49
N THR A 665 -19.24 1.52 -5.26
CA THR A 665 -19.78 0.44 -4.42
C THR A 665 -20.39 0.95 -3.11
N GLY A 666 -20.39 2.26 -2.89
CA GLY A 666 -21.03 2.92 -1.76
C GLY A 666 -21.02 4.43 -1.93
N GLY A 667 -21.80 5.12 -1.10
CA GLY A 667 -22.09 6.55 -1.21
C GLY A 667 -23.18 6.85 -2.22
N LEU A 668 -23.58 8.11 -2.29
CA LEU A 668 -24.62 8.60 -3.20
C LEU A 668 -24.06 9.69 -4.10
N ALA A 669 -24.57 9.77 -5.33
CA ALA A 669 -24.28 10.88 -6.23
C ALA A 669 -25.56 11.47 -6.83
N TYR A 670 -25.64 12.79 -6.88
CA TYR A 670 -26.73 13.55 -7.49
C TYR A 670 -26.18 14.34 -8.67
N ILE A 671 -26.71 14.12 -9.87
CA ILE A 671 -26.21 14.76 -11.09
C ILE A 671 -27.35 15.47 -11.80
N LEU A 672 -27.19 16.77 -12.02
CA LEU A 672 -28.11 17.58 -12.79
C LEU A 672 -27.94 17.28 -14.29
N ASP A 673 -29.02 16.88 -14.97
CA ASP A 673 -29.01 16.52 -16.40
C ASP A 673 -30.04 17.34 -17.17
N GLU A 674 -29.66 18.58 -17.52
CA GLU A 674 -30.53 19.53 -18.24
C GLU A 674 -30.68 19.20 -19.74
N ASP A 675 -29.71 18.48 -20.32
CA ASP A 675 -29.68 18.17 -21.76
C ASP A 675 -30.01 16.71 -22.09
N ASN A 676 -30.42 15.91 -21.09
CA ASN A 676 -30.74 14.49 -21.20
C ASN A 676 -29.59 13.63 -21.79
N THR A 677 -28.34 13.96 -21.44
CA THR A 677 -27.15 13.26 -21.94
C THR A 677 -26.47 12.35 -20.92
N LEU A 678 -26.98 12.26 -19.68
CA LEU A 678 -26.33 11.49 -18.62
C LEU A 678 -26.42 9.97 -18.82
N LEU A 679 -27.58 9.42 -19.15
CA LEU A 679 -27.82 7.97 -19.11
C LEU A 679 -26.85 7.12 -19.96
N PRO A 680 -26.39 7.56 -21.15
CA PRO A 680 -25.36 6.84 -21.92
C PRO A 680 -23.95 6.95 -21.33
N LYS A 681 -23.70 7.92 -20.45
CA LYS A 681 -22.39 8.20 -19.83
C LYS A 681 -22.17 7.45 -18.53
N VAL A 682 -23.23 6.97 -17.88
CA VAL A 682 -23.13 6.20 -16.63
C VAL A 682 -22.71 4.76 -16.90
N ASN A 683 -21.74 4.28 -16.14
CA ASN A 683 -21.41 2.86 -16.10
C ASN A 683 -22.45 2.12 -15.26
N LYS A 684 -23.18 1.20 -15.90
CA LYS A 684 -24.34 0.50 -15.32
C LYS A 684 -23.99 -0.84 -14.69
N GLU A 685 -22.70 -1.14 -14.50
CA GLU A 685 -22.26 -2.42 -13.92
C GLU A 685 -22.75 -2.60 -12.47
N ILE A 686 -22.75 -1.52 -11.68
CA ILE A 686 -23.04 -1.58 -10.24
C ILE A 686 -24.23 -0.69 -9.86
N VAL A 687 -24.19 0.58 -10.24
CA VAL A 687 -25.16 1.57 -9.72
C VAL A 687 -26.53 1.46 -10.41
N LYS A 688 -27.58 1.60 -9.61
CA LYS A 688 -28.94 1.89 -10.05
C LYS A 688 -29.06 3.39 -10.30
N ILE A 689 -29.74 3.75 -11.38
CA ILE A 689 -30.00 5.14 -11.77
C ILE A 689 -31.49 5.42 -11.52
N GLN A 690 -31.81 6.42 -10.72
CA GLN A 690 -33.18 6.78 -10.38
C GLN A 690 -33.39 8.28 -10.27
N ARG A 691 -34.65 8.74 -10.25
CA ARG A 691 -34.98 10.12 -9.89
C ARG A 691 -34.94 10.28 -8.37
N VAL A 692 -34.76 11.51 -7.90
CA VAL A 692 -34.73 11.83 -6.46
C VAL A 692 -36.15 11.85 -5.90
N THR A 693 -36.66 10.70 -5.49
CA THR A 693 -38.06 10.55 -5.03
C THR A 693 -38.20 10.59 -3.52
N ALA A 694 -37.25 10.03 -2.77
CA ALA A 694 -37.29 9.99 -1.31
C ALA A 694 -37.13 11.39 -0.70
N THR A 695 -38.00 11.76 0.23
CA THR A 695 -37.98 13.09 0.89
C THR A 695 -36.64 13.37 1.58
N VAL A 696 -36.05 12.37 2.23
CA VAL A 696 -34.73 12.51 2.87
C VAL A 696 -33.63 12.76 1.83
N GLY A 697 -33.69 12.09 0.68
CA GLY A 697 -32.77 12.33 -0.43
C GLY A 697 -32.91 13.73 -1.04
N GLN A 698 -34.15 14.24 -1.15
CA GLN A 698 -34.40 15.61 -1.59
C GLN A 698 -33.83 16.63 -0.60
N MET A 699 -33.99 16.40 0.71
CA MET A 699 -33.43 17.25 1.76
C MET A 699 -31.89 17.23 1.74
N GLN A 700 -31.26 16.05 1.62
CA GLN A 700 -29.80 15.94 1.52
C GLN A 700 -29.27 16.76 0.32
N LEU A 701 -29.86 16.57 -0.86
CA LEU A 701 -29.48 17.32 -2.06
C LEU A 701 -29.65 18.83 -1.86
N LYS A 702 -30.81 19.25 -1.35
CA LYS A 702 -31.11 20.68 -1.14
C LYS A 702 -30.14 21.32 -0.16
N ASN A 703 -29.87 20.68 0.99
CA ASN A 703 -28.96 21.18 2.02
C ASN A 703 -27.53 21.34 1.48
N LEU A 704 -27.04 20.38 0.68
CA LEU A 704 -25.72 20.49 0.06
C LEU A 704 -25.63 21.66 -0.94
N ILE A 705 -26.70 21.90 -1.71
CA ILE A 705 -26.75 23.03 -2.65
C ILE A 705 -26.87 24.37 -1.89
N GLU A 706 -27.64 24.42 -0.80
CA GLU A 706 -27.72 25.59 0.09
C GLU A 706 -26.35 25.94 0.68
N ALA A 707 -25.64 24.94 1.21
CA ALA A 707 -24.27 25.11 1.69
C ALA A 707 -23.33 25.57 0.56
N HIS A 708 -23.43 24.98 -0.64
CA HIS A 708 -22.64 25.41 -1.79
C HIS A 708 -22.89 26.88 -2.12
N VAL A 709 -24.14 27.34 -2.14
CA VAL A 709 -24.49 28.75 -2.41
C VAL A 709 -23.97 29.67 -1.30
N GLU A 710 -24.17 29.31 -0.03
CA GLU A 710 -23.67 30.08 1.11
C GLU A 710 -22.16 30.27 1.04
N LYS A 711 -21.42 29.19 0.74
CA LYS A 711 -19.96 29.19 0.75
C LYS A 711 -19.35 29.78 -0.51
N THR A 712 -20.00 29.66 -1.67
CA THR A 712 -19.40 30.02 -2.96
C THR A 712 -20.02 31.23 -3.64
N GLY A 713 -21.23 31.63 -3.24
CA GLY A 713 -22.03 32.60 -3.99
C GLY A 713 -22.43 32.09 -5.38
N SER A 714 -22.56 30.78 -5.58
CA SER A 714 -22.90 30.17 -6.87
C SER A 714 -24.22 30.69 -7.43
N SER A 715 -24.15 31.28 -8.63
CA SER A 715 -25.32 31.67 -9.43
C SER A 715 -26.15 30.47 -9.85
N LYS A 716 -25.48 29.38 -10.27
CA LYS A 716 -26.14 28.14 -10.69
C LYS A 716 -26.89 27.49 -9.54
N GLY A 717 -26.25 27.35 -8.37
CA GLY A 717 -26.90 26.85 -7.16
C GLY A 717 -28.08 27.73 -6.74
N SER A 718 -27.92 29.05 -6.77
CA SER A 718 -28.99 30.00 -6.42
C SER A 718 -30.20 29.88 -7.35
N ALA A 719 -29.98 29.69 -8.65
CA ALA A 719 -31.04 29.49 -9.63
C ALA A 719 -31.80 28.17 -9.38
N ILE A 720 -31.07 27.10 -9.06
CA ILE A 720 -31.65 25.79 -8.73
C ILE A 720 -32.53 25.89 -7.47
N LEU A 721 -32.05 26.53 -6.41
CA LEU A 721 -32.81 26.67 -5.16
C LEU A 721 -34.06 27.54 -5.33
N LYS A 722 -33.97 28.59 -6.15
CA LYS A 722 -35.11 29.48 -6.44
C LYS A 722 -36.21 28.76 -7.20
N GLU A 723 -35.85 27.92 -8.18
CA GLU A 723 -36.77 27.19 -9.06
C GLU A 723 -36.75 25.69 -8.74
N TRP A 724 -36.71 25.33 -7.46
CA TRP A 724 -36.46 23.96 -6.99
C TRP A 724 -37.38 22.91 -7.61
N ASP A 725 -38.68 23.18 -7.65
CA ASP A 725 -39.69 22.25 -8.20
C ASP A 725 -39.49 22.00 -9.71
N THR A 726 -38.86 22.95 -10.41
CA THR A 726 -38.50 22.83 -11.83
C THR A 726 -37.23 22.00 -12.01
N TYR A 727 -36.22 22.18 -11.15
CA TYR A 727 -34.93 21.52 -11.28
C TYR A 727 -34.88 20.11 -10.67
N LEU A 728 -35.60 19.86 -9.58
CA LEU A 728 -35.57 18.56 -8.89
C LEU A 728 -35.85 17.37 -9.82
N PRO A 729 -36.84 17.41 -10.74
CA PRO A 729 -37.09 16.33 -11.69
C PRO A 729 -35.95 16.08 -12.70
N LEU A 730 -35.03 17.04 -12.86
CA LEU A 730 -33.88 16.96 -13.77
C LEU A 730 -32.68 16.26 -13.13
N PHE A 731 -32.65 16.14 -11.80
CA PHE A 731 -31.60 15.39 -11.12
C PHE A 731 -31.77 13.88 -11.29
N TRP A 732 -30.62 13.21 -11.42
CA TRP A 732 -30.50 11.77 -11.28
C TRP A 732 -29.75 11.44 -10.00
N GLN A 733 -30.24 10.45 -9.27
CA GLN A 733 -29.57 9.83 -8.13
C GLN A 733 -28.93 8.52 -8.59
N LEU A 734 -27.63 8.38 -8.33
CA LEU A 734 -26.88 7.14 -8.55
C LEU A 734 -26.74 6.41 -7.21
N VAL A 735 -27.30 5.21 -7.15
CA VAL A 735 -27.44 4.42 -5.92
C VAL A 735 -26.77 3.06 -6.12
N PRO A 736 -25.63 2.78 -5.48
CA PRO A 736 -25.07 1.43 -5.48
C PRO A 736 -25.93 0.49 -4.60
N PRO A 737 -25.90 -0.84 -4.82
CA PRO A 737 -26.76 -1.78 -4.10
C PRO A 737 -26.59 -1.75 -2.58
N SER A 738 -25.44 -1.31 -2.08
CA SER A 738 -25.19 -1.16 -0.65
C SER A 738 -26.00 -0.04 0.02
N GLU A 739 -26.57 0.88 -0.77
CA GLU A 739 -27.32 2.04 -0.29
C GLU A 739 -28.80 1.98 -0.70
N GLU A 740 -29.26 0.89 -1.35
CA GLU A 740 -30.62 0.80 -1.89
C GLU A 740 -31.69 0.97 -0.82
N ASP A 741 -31.41 0.47 0.39
CA ASP A 741 -32.31 0.54 1.55
C ASP A 741 -32.02 1.76 2.46
N THR A 742 -31.25 2.75 2.01
CA THR A 742 -31.02 3.97 2.80
C THR A 742 -32.22 4.92 2.72
N PRO A 743 -32.51 5.71 3.79
CA PRO A 743 -33.59 6.70 3.76
C PRO A 743 -33.49 7.70 2.61
N GLU A 744 -32.27 8.03 2.19
CA GLU A 744 -31.99 8.95 1.10
C GLU A 744 -32.32 8.36 -0.28
N ALA A 745 -32.29 7.04 -0.44
CA ALA A 745 -32.51 6.34 -1.71
C ALA A 745 -33.88 5.67 -1.81
N CYS A 746 -34.47 5.25 -0.68
CA CYS A 746 -35.74 4.53 -0.64
C CYS A 746 -36.86 5.36 -0.01
N ALA A 747 -37.92 5.64 -0.79
CA ALA A 747 -39.08 6.38 -0.30
C ALA A 747 -39.91 5.59 0.75
N ASP A 748 -39.87 4.25 0.68
CA ASP A 748 -40.66 3.35 1.53
C ASP A 748 -39.84 2.81 2.73
N TYR A 749 -38.78 3.54 3.13
CA TYR A 749 -37.89 3.12 4.22
C TYR A 749 -38.63 2.86 5.55
N GLU A 750 -39.65 3.66 5.86
CA GLU A 750 -40.46 3.49 7.07
C GLU A 750 -41.29 2.19 7.09
N GLU A 751 -41.67 1.64 5.93
CA GLU A 751 -42.40 0.36 5.84
C GLU A 751 -41.46 -0.85 5.90
N THR A 752 -40.23 -0.73 5.39
CA THR A 752 -39.24 -1.81 5.31
C THR A 752 -38.44 -2.02 6.60
N GLY A 753 -38.18 -0.96 7.36
CA GLY A 753 -37.52 -1.05 8.68
C GLY A 753 -38.31 -1.88 9.71
N ALA A 754 -39.64 -1.90 9.62
CA ALA A 754 -40.50 -2.72 10.47
C ALA A 754 -40.44 -4.23 10.13
N GLY A 755 -40.01 -4.60 8.92
CA GLY A 755 -39.89 -6.00 8.49
C GLY A 755 -38.55 -6.67 8.83
N GLN A 756 -37.46 -5.89 8.90
CA GLN A 756 -36.12 -6.43 9.18
C GLN A 756 -35.84 -6.66 10.67
N VAL A 757 -36.48 -5.91 11.58
CA VAL A 757 -36.35 -6.13 13.04
C VAL A 757 -36.87 -7.51 13.45
N THR A 758 -37.82 -8.07 12.70
CA THR A 758 -38.39 -9.41 12.95
C THR A 758 -37.52 -10.57 12.46
N LEU A 759 -36.48 -10.31 11.65
CA LEU A 759 -35.60 -11.34 11.06
C LEU A 759 -34.16 -11.34 11.62
N GLN A 760 -33.72 -10.26 12.27
CA GLN A 760 -32.40 -10.21 12.92
C GLN A 760 -32.39 -10.68 14.39
N SER A 761 -33.55 -11.00 14.97
CA SER A 761 -33.69 -11.58 16.30
C SER A 761 -34.00 -13.10 16.28
N ALA A 762 -33.65 -13.81 15.21
CA ALA A 762 -33.85 -15.26 15.06
C ALA A 762 -32.55 -16.02 14.76
#